data_AF-A0A444XI95-F1
#
_entry.id   AF-A0A444XI95-F1
#
_cell.length_a   1.000
_cell.length_b   1.000
_cell.length_c   1.000
_cell.angle_alpha   90.00
_cell.angle_beta   90.00
_cell.angle_gamma   90.00
#
_symmetry.space_group_name_H-M   'P 1'
#
loop_
_entity.id
_entity.type
_entity.pdbx_description
1 polymer ?
#
loop_
_entity_poly.entity_id
_entity_poly.type
_entity_poly.pdbx_seq_one_letter_code
_entity_poly.pdbx_strand_id
1 'polypeptide(L)'
;MEEEKEKIQNRVVVVDDAVELKCSYMQKFRLYETRSNFYMIGRDKSRTSWRVLKIDRLDPTELNITEDLTVYSEIECCDLLRRIHEGNKSIGGLKFVTTCYGIIGFVKFLEPYYMLLITKRRKIGTICGHTIYGIAKSEMVPIPHPTVRSKMAYSKDENRYKKLLCSVDLTKDFFFSYSYNVMFSLQRNLTDHNTTGQSLYETLFVWNEFLTRGVRNNLQNASWTVALVYGFFKQVKLSISGRDFHLTIIARRSRHYAGTRYLKRGVNEKGRVANDVETEQIVFADARDGSPMKISSVVQIRGSIPLFWSQEASPLNIKPDIILSKKDNTFEATRLHFENLVKRYGNPIIILNLIKTHEKKPRETILRAEFANAVRSINKNMKGENRLRFLHWDLHRHSRRSKATNVLTQLGKVAAYALKLTGVFYCSLTPNLTPEGLFQYSFTGNKNSIGNSLTKQASMDKDVDREAEVNNCYYSGDENKEYSVRPEMLQAGVLRTNCIDCLDRTNVAQYAYGLTALGRQLQVLEFSESPYIDLDNSLAKELMAVYESMGDTLAFQYGGSAAHNKIFSERRGQWKAATQSQEFLRTLQRYYNNTYADGDKQKAINIFLGHFQPHQGKPALWELDSDQHLTVGKRGAFPEDENVRLIYGGMVKDQYCDTDHICYDEHGDCSNFVDLDWLSSSGNSCEEELLER
;
A
#
# COMPACT_ATOMS: atom_id res chain seq x y z
N MET A 1 52.83 52.14 17.67
CA MET A 1 53.25 50.83 18.22
C MET A 1 52.88 50.85 19.68
N GLU A 2 52.02 49.91 20.08
CA GLU A 2 51.56 49.63 21.46
C GLU A 2 51.01 50.85 22.19
N GLU A 3 49.74 51.22 22.03
CA GLU A 3 48.63 50.73 22.87
C GLU A 3 47.27 51.13 22.23
N GLU A 4 47.05 50.78 20.97
CA GLU A 4 45.79 51.02 20.25
C GLU A 4 44.93 49.74 20.20
N LYS A 5 44.78 49.07 21.36
CA LYS A 5 44.09 47.77 21.47
C LYS A 5 43.07 47.62 22.60
N GLU A 6 42.74 48.68 23.34
CA GLU A 6 41.65 48.62 24.33
C GLU A 6 40.80 49.88 24.28
N LYS A 7 39.48 49.67 24.18
CA LYS A 7 38.38 50.67 24.15
C LYS A 7 38.02 51.25 22.78
N ILE A 8 37.55 50.38 21.89
CA ILE A 8 36.38 50.71 21.06
C ILE A 8 35.24 49.78 21.46
N GLN A 9 34.42 50.29 22.37
CA GLN A 9 32.97 50.18 22.44
C GLN A 9 32.32 48.86 21.96
N ASN A 10 32.03 48.00 22.93
CA ASN A 10 31.03 46.95 22.86
C ASN A 10 29.66 47.48 22.40
N ARG A 11 29.26 47.14 21.17
CA ARG A 11 27.85 47.05 20.75
C ARG A 11 27.72 46.19 19.48
N VAL A 12 28.09 44.92 19.57
CA VAL A 12 27.60 43.91 18.62
C VAL A 12 26.22 43.49 19.13
N VAL A 13 25.19 43.96 18.45
CA VAL A 13 23.86 43.35 18.54
C VAL A 13 24.02 41.93 18.03
N VAL A 14 24.02 40.97 18.96
CA VAL A 14 23.80 39.57 18.63
C VAL A 14 22.38 39.49 18.09
N VAL A 15 22.25 39.47 16.76
CA VAL A 15 20.99 39.08 16.11
C VAL A 15 20.93 37.57 16.27
N ASP A 16 20.27 37.18 17.36
CA ASP A 16 19.92 35.82 17.69
C ASP A 16 18.75 35.41 16.77
N ASP A 17 19.06 35.08 15.52
CA ASP A 17 18.12 34.50 14.56
C ASP A 17 18.64 33.12 14.10
N ALA A 18 18.84 32.23 15.06
CA ALA A 18 18.66 30.81 14.80
C ALA A 18 17.15 30.54 14.65
N VAL A 19 16.55 31.04 13.57
CA VAL A 19 15.22 30.62 13.14
C VAL A 19 15.34 29.15 12.74
N GLU A 20 15.05 28.29 13.70
CA GLU A 20 14.71 26.89 13.51
C GLU A 20 13.85 26.79 12.24
N LEU A 21 14.43 26.25 11.16
CA LEU A 21 13.75 26.11 9.88
C LEU A 21 12.61 25.08 10.06
N LYS A 22 11.45 25.55 10.54
CA LYS A 22 10.21 24.80 10.59
C LYS A 22 9.94 24.25 9.20
N CYS A 23 10.07 22.93 9.05
CA CYS A 23 9.80 22.26 7.78
C CYS A 23 8.30 22.37 7.48
N SER A 24 7.95 23.38 6.70
CA SER A 24 6.56 23.79 6.52
C SER A 24 5.96 23.14 5.28
N TYR A 25 5.16 22.09 5.46
CA TYR A 25 4.42 21.47 4.37
C TYR A 25 3.20 22.32 3.98
N MET A 26 2.97 22.49 2.68
CA MET A 26 1.78 23.17 2.16
C MET A 26 0.53 22.31 2.38
N GLN A 27 -0.51 22.91 2.95
CA GLN A 27 -1.73 22.17 3.32
C GLN A 27 -3.01 22.76 2.73
N LYS A 28 -2.97 23.99 2.26
CA LYS A 28 -4.13 24.68 1.69
C LYS A 28 -3.71 25.48 0.48
N PHE A 29 -4.49 25.33 -0.58
CA PHE A 29 -4.20 25.89 -1.87
C PHE A 29 -5.41 26.69 -2.38
N ARG A 30 -5.15 27.76 -3.11
CA ARG A 30 -6.18 28.53 -3.81
C ARG A 30 -5.85 28.56 -5.29
N LEU A 31 -6.79 28.10 -6.10
CA LEU A 31 -6.68 28.12 -7.55
C LEU A 31 -7.35 29.38 -8.09
N TYR A 32 -6.59 30.14 -8.87
CA TYR A 32 -7.06 31.28 -9.64
C TYR A 32 -6.85 31.03 -11.12
N GLU A 33 -7.64 31.70 -11.95
CA GLU A 33 -7.56 31.60 -13.38
C GLU A 33 -7.53 32.97 -14.06
N THR A 34 -6.79 33.01 -15.17
CA THR A 34 -6.83 34.05 -16.20
C THR A 34 -7.09 33.36 -17.54
N ARG A 35 -7.25 34.12 -18.63
CA ARG A 35 -7.39 33.51 -19.96
C ARG A 35 -6.20 32.60 -20.31
N SER A 36 -4.98 33.02 -19.96
CA SER A 36 -3.75 32.34 -20.39
C SER A 36 -3.18 31.37 -19.37
N ASN A 37 -3.42 31.55 -18.07
CA ASN A 37 -2.79 30.77 -17.02
C ASN A 37 -3.74 30.44 -15.88
N PHE A 38 -3.52 29.29 -15.24
CA PHE A 38 -3.93 29.05 -13.85
C PHE A 38 -2.78 29.43 -12.90
N TYR A 39 -3.15 29.91 -11.72
CA TYR A 39 -2.23 30.22 -10.62
C TYR A 39 -2.71 29.47 -9.37
N MET A 40 -1.90 28.53 -8.89
CA MET A 40 -2.14 27.82 -7.63
C MET A 40 -1.28 28.44 -6.54
N ILE A 41 -1.94 28.99 -5.52
CA ILE A 41 -1.28 29.62 -4.38
C ILE A 41 -1.32 28.64 -3.23
N GLY A 42 -0.17 28.05 -2.91
CA GLY A 42 0.00 27.12 -1.80
C GLY A 42 0.43 27.86 -0.54
N ARG A 43 -0.11 27.45 0.61
CA ARG A 43 0.33 27.94 1.91
C ARG A 43 0.41 26.84 2.94
N ASP A 44 1.26 27.07 3.91
CA ASP A 44 1.39 26.23 5.08
C ASP A 44 0.27 26.43 6.12
N LYS A 45 0.33 25.63 7.19
CA LYS A 45 -0.61 25.69 8.31
C LYS A 45 -0.41 26.94 9.16
N SER A 46 0.85 27.32 9.41
CA SER A 46 1.26 28.47 10.21
C SER A 46 0.99 29.81 9.53
N ARG A 47 0.71 29.83 8.23
CA ARG A 47 0.58 31.05 7.42
C ARG A 47 1.85 31.89 7.50
N THR A 48 2.99 31.24 7.32
CA THR A 48 4.31 31.87 7.31
C THR A 48 4.93 31.85 5.92
N SER A 49 4.53 30.91 5.07
CA SER A 49 5.07 30.77 3.71
C SER A 49 3.97 30.57 2.68
N TRP A 50 4.06 31.35 1.59
CA TRP A 50 3.22 31.22 0.40
C TRP A 50 4.10 30.92 -0.82
N ARG A 51 3.64 30.00 -1.65
CA ARG A 51 4.30 29.66 -2.92
C ARG A 51 3.31 29.74 -4.06
N VAL A 52 3.84 29.92 -5.27
CA VAL A 52 3.03 30.11 -6.47
C VAL A 52 3.43 29.10 -7.53
N LEU A 53 2.44 28.36 -8.01
CA LEU A 53 2.59 27.47 -9.16
C LEU A 53 1.77 28.04 -10.31
N LYS A 54 2.41 28.25 -11.46
CA LYS A 54 1.79 28.72 -12.68
C LYS A 54 1.62 27.55 -13.64
N ILE A 55 0.44 27.45 -14.26
CA ILE A 55 0.09 26.40 -15.21
C ILE A 55 -0.44 27.08 -16.47
N ASP A 56 0.19 26.80 -17.61
CA ASP A 56 -0.24 27.37 -18.89
C ASP A 56 -1.60 26.80 -19.33
N ARG A 57 -2.39 27.64 -20.02
CA ARG A 57 -3.71 27.27 -20.56
C ARG A 57 -3.82 27.54 -22.06
N LEU A 58 -2.73 27.92 -22.72
CA LEU A 58 -2.71 28.26 -24.14
C LEU A 58 -2.20 27.09 -25.00
N ASP A 59 -1.34 26.23 -24.46
CA ASP A 59 -0.89 25.02 -25.11
C ASP A 59 -1.92 23.88 -24.95
N PRO A 60 -2.53 23.36 -26.03
CA PRO A 60 -3.42 22.21 -25.96
C PRO A 60 -2.68 20.86 -25.98
N THR A 61 -1.38 20.86 -26.29
CA THR A 61 -0.59 19.65 -26.53
C THR A 61 0.19 19.20 -25.31
N GLU A 62 0.86 20.13 -24.63
CA GLU A 62 1.76 19.83 -23.51
C GLU A 62 1.32 20.50 -22.21
N LEU A 63 1.63 19.86 -21.09
CA LEU A 63 1.36 20.39 -19.76
C LEU A 63 2.54 21.22 -19.26
N ASN A 64 2.50 22.53 -19.52
CA ASN A 64 3.54 23.46 -19.08
C ASN A 64 3.23 24.00 -17.67
N ILE A 65 4.05 23.60 -16.70
CA ILE A 65 3.93 23.99 -15.29
C ILE A 65 5.26 24.57 -14.83
N THR A 66 5.21 25.66 -14.07
CA THR A 66 6.40 26.31 -13.51
C THR A 66 6.12 26.78 -12.08
N GLU A 67 6.99 26.42 -11.14
CA GLU A 67 6.96 26.94 -9.77
C GLU A 67 7.78 28.23 -9.68
N ASP A 68 7.22 29.23 -9.01
CA ASP A 68 7.96 30.41 -8.58
C ASP A 68 8.81 30.04 -7.37
N LEU A 69 10.13 30.23 -7.48
CA LEU A 69 11.08 29.89 -6.41
C LEU A 69 10.99 30.86 -5.23
N THR A 70 10.31 32.00 -5.40
CA THR A 70 10.14 33.01 -4.35
C THR A 70 9.14 32.51 -3.30
N VAL A 71 9.54 32.58 -2.03
CA VAL A 71 8.62 32.39 -0.90
C VAL A 71 8.07 33.76 -0.51
N TYR A 72 6.76 33.89 -0.54
CA TYR A 72 6.06 35.14 -0.26
C TYR A 72 5.50 35.15 1.17
N SER A 73 5.40 36.35 1.75
CA SER A 73 4.48 36.65 2.84
C SER A 73 3.03 36.78 2.36
N GLU A 74 2.08 36.86 3.29
CA GLU A 74 0.66 37.05 2.95
C GLU A 74 0.43 38.35 2.14
N ILE A 75 1.10 39.44 2.53
CA ILE A 75 0.95 40.76 1.93
C ILE A 75 1.53 40.76 0.51
N GLU A 76 2.77 40.28 0.35
CA GLU A 76 3.42 40.22 -0.97
C GLU A 76 2.65 39.32 -1.94
N CYS A 77 2.09 38.21 -1.45
CA CYS A 77 1.26 37.34 -2.26
C CYS A 77 -0.04 38.04 -2.68
N CYS A 78 -0.66 38.84 -1.80
CA CYS A 78 -1.85 39.63 -2.15
C CYS A 78 -1.53 40.69 -3.21
N ASP A 79 -0.38 41.35 -3.10
CA ASP A 79 0.09 42.35 -4.07
C ASP A 79 0.44 41.72 -5.42
N LEU A 80 1.03 40.52 -5.41
CA LEU A 80 1.25 39.73 -6.63
C LEU A 80 -0.08 39.41 -7.33
N LEU A 81 -1.07 38.88 -6.61
CA LEU A 81 -2.38 38.56 -7.17
C LEU A 81 -3.10 39.81 -7.71
N ARG A 82 -2.96 40.96 -7.03
CA ARG A 82 -3.50 42.26 -7.47
C ARG A 82 -2.86 42.70 -8.79
N ARG A 83 -1.53 42.66 -8.88
CA ARG A 83 -0.80 43.01 -10.11
C ARG A 83 -1.18 42.10 -11.27
N ILE A 84 -1.34 40.80 -11.03
CA ILE A 84 -1.81 39.85 -12.05
C ILE A 84 -3.24 40.21 -12.49
N HIS A 85 -4.13 40.54 -11.55
CA HIS A 85 -5.49 40.96 -11.86
C HIS A 85 -5.53 42.21 -12.74
N GLU A 86 -4.81 43.26 -12.35
CA GLU A 86 -4.72 44.53 -13.08
C GLU A 86 -4.14 44.33 -14.48
N GLY A 87 -3.05 43.56 -14.61
CA GLY A 87 -2.43 43.24 -15.90
C GLY A 87 -3.33 42.44 -16.85
N ASN A 88 -4.33 41.72 -16.31
CA ASN A 88 -5.29 40.95 -17.09
C ASN A 88 -6.68 41.59 -17.18
N LYS A 89 -6.87 42.81 -16.66
CA LYS A 89 -8.19 43.44 -16.49
C LYS A 89 -8.96 43.56 -17.81
N SER A 90 -8.28 43.86 -18.92
CA SER A 90 -8.85 43.95 -20.27
C SER A 90 -9.41 42.62 -20.81
N ILE A 91 -8.97 41.48 -20.26
CA ILE A 91 -9.33 40.12 -20.69
C ILE A 91 -10.12 39.38 -19.60
N GLY A 92 -10.73 40.12 -18.66
CA GLY A 92 -11.57 39.58 -17.59
C GLY A 92 -10.89 39.39 -16.24
N GLY A 93 -9.62 39.80 -16.12
CA GLY A 93 -8.86 39.82 -14.88
C GLY A 93 -8.50 38.43 -14.32
N LEU A 94 -8.00 38.43 -13.09
CA LEU A 94 -7.79 37.23 -12.30
C LEU A 94 -9.10 36.83 -11.60
N LYS A 95 -9.54 35.59 -11.77
CA LYS A 95 -10.76 35.03 -11.17
C LYS A 95 -10.43 33.91 -10.21
N PHE A 96 -11.13 33.85 -9.09
CA PHE A 96 -11.02 32.73 -8.17
C PHE A 96 -11.81 31.52 -8.69
N VAL A 97 -11.21 30.34 -8.68
CA VAL A 97 -11.84 29.09 -9.13
C VAL A 97 -12.31 28.27 -7.93
N THR A 98 -11.37 27.86 -7.08
CA THR A 98 -11.68 26.99 -5.94
C THR A 98 -10.56 26.99 -4.89
N THR A 99 -10.92 26.58 -3.68
CA THR A 99 -9.94 26.21 -2.65
C THR A 99 -9.75 24.70 -2.69
N CYS A 100 -8.49 24.26 -2.67
CA CYS A 100 -8.17 22.84 -2.62
C CYS A 100 -7.13 22.54 -1.53
N TYR A 101 -6.97 21.26 -1.25
CA TYR A 101 -6.16 20.72 -0.18
C TYR A 101 -5.04 19.80 -0.70
N GLY A 102 -4.87 19.72 -2.02
CA GLY A 102 -3.82 18.94 -2.66
C GLY A 102 -4.17 18.61 -4.10
N ILE A 103 -3.13 18.44 -4.91
CA ILE A 103 -3.26 17.98 -6.29
C ILE A 103 -3.16 16.46 -6.31
N ILE A 104 -4.19 15.80 -6.85
CA ILE A 104 -4.21 14.35 -7.03
C ILE A 104 -3.37 13.96 -8.24
N GLY A 105 -3.35 14.81 -9.26
CA GLY A 105 -2.49 14.68 -10.42
C GLY A 105 -3.15 15.24 -11.68
N PHE A 106 -2.52 14.96 -12.80
CA PHE A 106 -2.92 15.43 -14.13
C PHE A 106 -3.08 14.23 -15.05
N VAL A 107 -4.06 14.32 -15.96
CA VAL A 107 -4.33 13.26 -16.93
C VAL A 107 -4.72 13.89 -18.25
N LYS A 108 -4.20 13.33 -19.35
CA LYS A 108 -4.65 13.62 -20.71
C LYS A 108 -5.31 12.37 -21.27
N PHE A 109 -6.46 12.55 -21.90
CA PHE A 109 -7.11 11.47 -22.66
C PHE A 109 -6.77 11.65 -24.13
N LEU A 110 -7.59 12.35 -24.92
CA LEU A 110 -7.32 12.60 -26.33
C LEU A 110 -6.70 13.98 -26.55
N GLU A 111 -7.35 15.03 -26.05
CA GLU A 111 -6.92 16.42 -26.27
C GLU A 111 -6.61 17.16 -24.95
N PRO A 112 -7.58 17.53 -24.11
CA PRO A 112 -7.30 18.37 -22.94
C PRO A 112 -6.58 17.59 -21.83
N TYR A 113 -5.71 18.30 -21.10
CA TYR A 113 -5.32 17.87 -19.76
C TYR A 113 -6.44 18.17 -18.77
N TYR A 114 -6.57 17.32 -17.76
CA TYR A 114 -7.42 17.54 -16.61
C TYR A 114 -6.57 17.51 -15.34
N MET A 115 -6.76 18.52 -14.51
CA MET A 115 -6.20 18.59 -13.17
C MET A 115 -7.21 18.07 -12.15
N LEU A 116 -6.83 17.05 -11.38
CA LEU A 116 -7.65 16.48 -10.32
C LEU A 116 -7.25 17.09 -8.97
N LEU A 117 -8.22 17.64 -8.25
CA LEU A 117 -8.02 18.38 -6.99
C LEU A 117 -8.85 17.79 -5.86
N ILE A 118 -8.32 17.86 -4.64
CA ILE A 118 -9.08 17.60 -3.41
C ILE A 118 -9.69 18.92 -2.94
N THR A 119 -11.01 19.10 -3.04
CA THR A 119 -11.69 20.34 -2.62
C THR A 119 -12.24 20.26 -1.21
N LYS A 120 -12.45 19.06 -0.66
CA LYS A 120 -12.74 18.85 0.77
C LYS A 120 -12.02 17.61 1.28
N ARG A 121 -11.50 17.68 2.50
CA ARG A 121 -10.87 16.57 3.24
C ARG A 121 -11.51 16.42 4.62
N ARG A 122 -11.48 15.22 5.18
CA ARG A 122 -11.92 14.91 6.56
C ARG A 122 -10.76 14.29 7.34
N LYS A 123 -10.57 14.65 8.60
CA LYS A 123 -9.62 13.94 9.49
C LYS A 123 -10.19 12.56 9.80
N ILE A 124 -9.39 11.51 9.64
CA ILE A 124 -9.80 10.13 9.93
C ILE A 124 -9.01 9.47 11.07
N GLY A 125 -7.85 10.03 11.44
CA GLY A 125 -7.06 9.58 12.59
C GLY A 125 -5.77 10.37 12.76
N THR A 126 -4.95 9.95 13.72
CA THR A 126 -3.63 10.52 14.00
C THR A 126 -2.63 9.41 14.28
N ILE A 127 -1.42 9.48 13.73
CA ILE A 127 -0.30 8.55 14.02
C ILE A 127 0.91 9.39 14.42
N CYS A 128 1.46 9.18 15.60
CA CYS A 128 2.60 9.94 16.12
C CYS A 128 2.43 11.48 15.99
N GLY A 129 1.23 12.01 16.27
CA GLY A 129 0.91 13.43 16.08
C GLY A 129 0.61 13.86 14.64
N HIS A 130 0.93 13.05 13.63
CA HIS A 130 0.61 13.33 12.24
C HIS A 130 -0.85 13.03 11.92
N THR A 131 -1.52 13.98 11.28
CA THR A 131 -2.93 13.82 10.93
C THR A 131 -3.10 13.05 9.62
N ILE A 132 -3.98 12.05 9.64
CA ILE A 132 -4.38 11.30 8.44
C ILE A 132 -5.74 11.81 7.95
N TYR A 133 -5.85 12.02 6.64
CA TYR A 133 -7.03 12.58 6.00
C TYR A 133 -7.65 11.61 5.00
N GLY A 134 -8.98 11.55 4.99
CA GLY A 134 -9.76 10.99 3.88
C GLY A 134 -10.27 12.09 2.96
N ILE A 135 -10.48 11.76 1.69
CA ILE A 135 -11.05 12.69 0.71
C ILE A 135 -12.56 12.77 0.91
N ALA A 136 -13.09 13.98 1.07
CA ALA A 136 -14.53 14.23 1.20
C ALA A 136 -15.16 14.75 -0.10
N LYS A 137 -14.40 15.48 -0.91
CA LYS A 137 -14.82 15.93 -2.24
C LYS A 137 -13.58 16.12 -3.13
N SER A 138 -13.70 15.71 -4.40
CA SER A 138 -12.71 15.97 -5.43
C SER A 138 -13.36 16.62 -6.65
N GLU A 139 -12.59 17.40 -7.40
CA GLU A 139 -13.03 18.07 -8.63
C GLU A 139 -12.00 17.89 -9.74
N MET A 140 -12.47 17.89 -10.98
CA MET A 140 -11.65 17.74 -12.18
C MET A 140 -11.77 19.00 -13.03
N VAL A 141 -10.67 19.72 -13.19
CA VAL A 141 -10.61 21.01 -13.88
C VAL A 141 -9.82 20.87 -15.19
N PRO A 142 -10.40 21.22 -16.36
CA PRO A 142 -9.72 21.10 -17.64
C PRO A 142 -8.74 22.25 -17.95
N ILE A 143 -7.61 21.90 -18.56
CA ILE A 143 -6.48 22.72 -19.03
C ILE A 143 -6.25 22.28 -20.49
N PRO A 144 -6.74 23.00 -21.52
CA PRO A 144 -6.50 24.43 -21.75
C PRO A 144 -7.77 25.30 -21.62
N HIS A 145 -7.65 26.60 -21.87
CA HIS A 145 -8.79 27.53 -21.88
C HIS A 145 -9.85 27.09 -22.90
N PRO A 146 -11.17 27.21 -22.60
CA PRO A 146 -12.23 26.73 -23.51
C PRO A 146 -12.14 27.24 -24.95
N THR A 147 -11.60 28.45 -25.18
CA THR A 147 -11.44 29.02 -26.53
C THR A 147 -10.35 28.36 -27.37
N VAL A 148 -9.44 27.61 -26.76
CA VAL A 148 -8.33 26.92 -27.44
C VAL A 148 -8.72 25.48 -27.78
N ARG A 149 -9.76 24.95 -27.14
CA ARG A 149 -10.18 23.56 -27.31
C ARG A 149 -10.81 23.35 -28.67
N SER A 150 -10.41 22.26 -29.32
CA SER A 150 -11.04 21.78 -30.54
C SER A 150 -12.38 21.08 -30.24
N LYS A 151 -13.06 20.62 -31.29
CA LYS A 151 -14.26 19.77 -31.15
C LYS A 151 -13.97 18.44 -30.44
N MET A 152 -12.71 17.98 -30.43
CA MET A 152 -12.32 16.70 -29.83
C MET A 152 -12.49 16.69 -28.30
N ALA A 153 -12.24 17.81 -27.62
CA ALA A 153 -12.53 17.99 -26.19
C ALA A 153 -14.01 17.75 -25.81
N TYR A 154 -14.92 17.77 -26.79
CA TYR A 154 -16.35 17.50 -26.63
C TYR A 154 -16.79 16.21 -27.32
N SER A 155 -15.85 15.41 -27.84
CA SER A 155 -16.14 14.15 -28.50
C SER A 155 -16.80 13.16 -27.54
N LYS A 156 -17.53 12.18 -28.10
CA LYS A 156 -18.16 11.12 -27.31
C LYS A 156 -17.12 10.31 -26.54
N ASP A 157 -15.97 10.07 -27.15
CA ASP A 157 -14.90 9.23 -26.59
C ASP A 157 -14.20 9.93 -25.44
N GLU A 158 -13.85 11.21 -25.58
CA GLU A 158 -13.29 12.04 -24.51
C GLU A 158 -14.20 12.04 -23.27
N ASN A 159 -15.49 12.28 -23.49
CA ASN A 159 -16.49 12.26 -22.42
C ASN A 159 -16.64 10.88 -21.79
N ARG A 160 -16.47 9.79 -22.54
CA ARG A 160 -16.51 8.43 -22.02
C ARG A 160 -15.28 8.13 -21.15
N TYR A 161 -14.08 8.52 -21.56
CA TYR A 161 -12.87 8.42 -20.73
C TYR A 161 -13.00 9.23 -19.44
N LYS A 162 -13.51 10.46 -19.53
CA LYS A 162 -13.81 11.29 -18.37
C LYS A 162 -14.78 10.59 -17.41
N LYS A 163 -15.87 10.02 -17.92
CA LYS A 163 -16.84 9.26 -17.11
C LYS A 163 -16.21 8.03 -16.45
N LEU A 164 -15.37 7.29 -17.18
CA LEU A 164 -14.67 6.12 -16.63
C LEU A 164 -13.74 6.53 -15.47
N LEU A 165 -12.92 7.58 -15.64
CA LEU A 165 -12.06 8.05 -14.56
C LEU A 165 -12.89 8.55 -13.36
N CYS A 166 -13.99 9.27 -13.60
CA CYS A 166 -14.91 9.72 -12.56
C CYS A 166 -15.67 8.58 -11.84
N SER A 167 -15.76 7.38 -12.43
CA SER A 167 -16.34 6.23 -11.73
C SER A 167 -15.44 5.67 -10.62
N VAL A 168 -14.14 6.03 -10.63
CA VAL A 168 -13.25 5.80 -9.48
C VAL A 168 -13.62 6.80 -8.39
N ASP A 169 -14.41 6.35 -7.43
CA ASP A 169 -14.85 7.19 -6.32
C ASP A 169 -13.70 7.46 -5.34
N LEU A 170 -13.03 8.61 -5.53
CA LEU A 170 -11.92 9.04 -4.68
C LEU A 170 -12.35 9.35 -3.24
N THR A 171 -13.64 9.51 -2.96
CA THR A 171 -14.13 9.81 -1.59
C THR A 171 -14.23 8.58 -0.71
N LYS A 172 -14.23 7.39 -1.33
CA LYS A 172 -14.28 6.09 -0.67
C LYS A 172 -12.87 5.53 -0.57
N ASP A 173 -12.47 5.21 0.66
CA ASP A 173 -11.30 4.38 0.96
C ASP A 173 -9.93 4.90 0.50
N PHE A 174 -9.85 6.11 -0.07
CA PHE A 174 -8.59 6.82 -0.29
C PHE A 174 -8.25 7.74 0.88
N PHE A 175 -7.00 7.67 1.30
CA PHE A 175 -6.47 8.47 2.40
C PHE A 175 -5.01 8.86 2.17
N PHE A 176 -4.59 9.91 2.86
CA PHE A 176 -3.25 10.49 2.71
C PHE A 176 -2.87 11.32 3.96
N SER A 177 -1.61 11.72 4.04
CA SER A 177 -1.13 12.72 5.00
C SER A 177 -0.12 13.65 4.31
N TYR A 178 0.07 14.84 4.87
CA TYR A 178 1.05 15.82 4.37
C TYR A 178 2.42 15.62 4.99
N SER A 179 2.45 15.06 6.20
CA SER A 179 3.66 14.97 7.03
C SER A 179 4.01 13.55 7.44
N TYR A 180 3.17 12.56 7.10
CA TYR A 180 3.43 11.15 7.37
C TYR A 180 3.35 10.34 6.09
N ASN A 181 4.34 9.48 5.87
CA ASN A 181 4.40 8.58 4.73
C ASN A 181 3.50 7.36 4.96
N VAL A 182 2.19 7.57 4.78
CA VAL A 182 1.15 6.56 5.04
C VAL A 182 1.32 5.29 4.19
N MET A 183 1.99 5.40 3.05
CA MET A 183 2.31 4.27 2.17
C MET A 183 3.31 3.30 2.78
N PHE A 184 3.98 3.65 3.89
CA PHE A 184 4.91 2.79 4.61
C PHE A 184 4.36 2.32 5.94
N SER A 185 4.91 1.21 6.44
CA SER A 185 4.71 0.78 7.81
C SER A 185 5.41 1.74 8.77
N LEU A 186 4.94 1.78 10.01
CA LEU A 186 5.56 2.56 11.09
C LEU A 186 7.04 2.21 11.26
N GLN A 187 7.37 0.92 11.29
CA GLN A 187 8.75 0.46 11.39
C GLN A 187 9.60 1.07 10.27
N ARG A 188 9.13 1.01 9.02
CA ARG A 188 9.88 1.55 7.89
C ARG A 188 10.02 3.07 7.97
N ASN A 189 8.96 3.78 8.34
CA ASN A 189 9.00 5.23 8.53
C ASN A 189 10.06 5.65 9.56
N LEU A 190 10.26 4.87 10.62
CA LEU A 190 11.20 5.18 11.71
C LEU A 190 12.62 4.64 11.50
N THR A 191 12.83 3.72 10.55
CA THR A 191 14.14 3.06 10.33
C THR A 191 14.79 3.40 9.00
N ASP A 192 14.01 3.80 7.99
CA ASP A 192 14.48 4.07 6.62
C ASP A 192 14.54 5.58 6.37
N HIS A 193 15.69 6.20 6.64
CA HIS A 193 15.94 7.62 6.39
C HIS A 193 16.42 7.92 4.96
N ASN A 194 16.68 6.88 4.15
CA ASN A 194 17.32 7.03 2.85
C ASN A 194 16.32 7.23 1.69
N THR A 195 15.04 6.91 1.91
CA THR A 195 14.02 7.02 0.86
C THR A 195 13.49 8.45 0.78
N THR A 196 13.98 9.25 -0.19
CA THR A 196 13.59 10.66 -0.36
C THR A 196 12.71 10.92 -1.58
N GLY A 197 11.84 11.91 -1.47
CA GLY A 197 11.12 12.58 -2.57
C GLY A 197 10.49 11.66 -3.61
N GLN A 198 11.18 11.51 -4.74
CA GLN A 198 10.69 10.79 -5.92
C GLN A 198 10.53 9.28 -5.69
N SER A 199 11.45 8.67 -4.93
CA SER A 199 11.42 7.24 -4.60
C SER A 199 10.25 6.86 -3.68
N LEU A 200 9.74 7.80 -2.87
CA LEU A 200 8.56 7.60 -2.00
C LEU A 200 7.29 7.34 -2.81
N TYR A 201 7.14 8.03 -3.94
CA TYR A 201 5.96 7.94 -4.79
C TYR A 201 5.98 6.72 -5.72
N GLU A 202 7.14 6.14 -6.00
CA GLU A 202 7.27 4.94 -6.85
C GLU A 202 6.78 3.66 -6.16
N THR A 203 6.52 3.75 -4.86
CA THR A 203 6.11 2.64 -4.03
C THR A 203 4.81 1.99 -4.52
N LEU A 204 4.62 0.73 -4.14
CA LEU A 204 3.48 -0.07 -4.61
C LEU A 204 2.13 0.41 -4.06
N PHE A 205 2.12 1.26 -3.04
CA PHE A 205 0.89 1.71 -2.36
C PHE A 205 0.45 3.14 -2.73
N VAL A 206 1.22 3.85 -3.57
CA VAL A 206 0.86 5.19 -4.06
C VAL A 206 0.06 5.06 -5.35
N TRP A 207 -1.27 5.11 -5.23
CA TRP A 207 -2.19 4.82 -6.33
C TRP A 207 -2.15 5.86 -7.45
N ASN A 208 -1.97 7.13 -7.11
CA ASN A 208 -1.90 8.23 -8.07
C ASN A 208 -0.46 8.53 -8.55
N GLU A 209 0.45 7.55 -8.46
CA GLU A 209 1.84 7.71 -8.93
C GLU A 209 1.89 8.14 -10.40
N PHE A 210 1.11 7.48 -11.26
CA PHE A 210 1.02 7.83 -12.69
C PHE A 210 0.55 9.26 -12.91
N LEU A 211 -0.55 9.66 -12.24
CA LEU A 211 -1.16 10.99 -12.39
C LEU A 211 -0.24 12.12 -11.90
N THR A 212 0.63 11.84 -10.92
CA THR A 212 1.56 12.85 -10.37
C THR A 212 2.93 12.84 -11.05
N ARG A 213 3.28 11.79 -11.79
CA ARG A 213 4.62 11.59 -12.35
C ARG A 213 5.10 12.77 -13.21
N GLY A 214 4.28 13.24 -14.14
CA GLY A 214 4.67 14.33 -15.05
C GLY A 214 5.06 15.60 -14.31
N VAL A 215 4.25 16.00 -13.32
CA VAL A 215 4.49 17.22 -12.53
C VAL A 215 5.66 17.07 -11.58
N ARG A 216 5.83 15.90 -10.95
CA ARG A 216 6.99 15.64 -10.08
C ARG A 216 8.29 15.66 -10.87
N ASN A 217 8.31 15.08 -12.08
CA ASN A 217 9.48 15.09 -12.95
C ASN A 217 9.82 16.52 -13.44
N ASN A 218 8.80 17.32 -13.72
CA ASN A 218 8.97 18.70 -14.19
C ASN A 218 9.46 19.63 -13.06
N LEU A 219 8.84 19.57 -11.88
CA LEU A 219 9.16 20.45 -10.74
C LEU A 219 10.31 19.94 -9.86
N GLN A 220 10.72 18.69 -10.02
CA GLN A 220 11.72 18.01 -9.18
C GLN A 220 11.35 18.00 -7.68
N ASN A 221 10.07 18.15 -7.34
CA ASN A 221 9.57 18.11 -5.97
C ASN A 221 8.16 17.51 -5.89
N ALA A 222 7.72 17.20 -4.67
CA ALA A 222 6.42 16.60 -4.38
C ALA A 222 5.51 17.51 -3.53
N SER A 223 5.88 18.78 -3.32
CA SER A 223 5.23 19.66 -2.34
C SER A 223 3.80 20.07 -2.75
N TRP A 224 3.48 20.02 -4.04
CA TRP A 224 2.17 20.38 -4.60
C TRP A 224 1.20 19.19 -4.68
N THR A 225 1.73 17.98 -4.70
CA THR A 225 0.96 16.73 -4.88
C THR A 225 0.79 15.99 -3.56
N VAL A 226 -0.23 15.13 -3.48
CA VAL A 226 -0.42 14.24 -2.35
C VAL A 226 -0.30 12.78 -2.78
N ALA A 227 0.31 11.94 -1.95
CA ALA A 227 0.38 10.51 -2.20
C ALA A 227 -0.90 9.82 -1.69
N LEU A 228 -1.72 9.31 -2.61
CA LEU A 228 -2.97 8.63 -2.26
C LEU A 228 -2.75 7.14 -2.03
N VAL A 229 -3.19 6.67 -0.88
CA VAL A 229 -3.23 5.25 -0.53
C VAL A 229 -4.68 4.77 -0.60
N TYR A 230 -4.90 3.62 -1.21
CA TYR A 230 -6.21 2.98 -1.31
C TYR A 230 -6.29 1.75 -0.41
N GLY A 231 -7.35 1.62 0.37
CA GLY A 231 -7.56 0.42 1.19
C GLY A 231 -8.48 0.65 2.38
N PHE A 232 -7.97 0.58 3.61
CA PHE A 232 -8.78 0.76 4.81
C PHE A 232 -7.99 1.51 5.88
N PHE A 233 -8.67 2.39 6.61
CA PHE A 233 -8.10 3.05 7.79
C PHE A 233 -9.18 3.17 8.86
N LYS A 234 -8.89 2.66 10.05
CA LYS A 234 -9.76 2.85 11.23
C LYS A 234 -8.91 2.98 12.47
N GLN A 235 -9.21 4.00 13.26
CA GLN A 235 -8.65 4.20 14.59
C GLN A 235 -9.78 4.12 15.62
N VAL A 236 -9.56 3.36 16.69
CA VAL A 236 -10.48 3.22 17.82
C VAL A 236 -9.73 3.42 19.12
N LYS A 237 -10.40 4.00 20.12
CA LYS A 237 -9.87 4.18 21.46
C LYS A 237 -10.40 3.04 22.33
N LEU A 238 -9.51 2.30 22.98
CA LEU A 238 -9.81 1.15 23.83
C LEU A 238 -9.23 1.38 25.22
N SER A 239 -9.72 0.65 26.22
CA SER A 239 -9.27 0.78 27.60
C SER A 239 -9.10 -0.58 28.28
N ILE A 240 -8.06 -0.68 29.12
CA ILE A 240 -7.78 -1.84 29.98
C ILE A 240 -7.45 -1.31 31.36
N SER A 241 -8.18 -1.77 32.38
CA SER A 241 -7.94 -1.40 33.79
C SER A 241 -7.83 0.12 34.00
N GLY A 242 -8.68 0.90 33.31
CA GLY A 242 -8.71 2.37 33.39
C GLY A 242 -7.59 3.10 32.64
N ARG A 243 -6.72 2.37 31.91
CA ARG A 243 -5.73 2.97 31.01
C ARG A 243 -6.21 2.89 29.57
N ASP A 244 -6.27 4.05 28.93
CA ASP A 244 -6.67 4.17 27.54
C ASP A 244 -5.48 3.99 26.59
N PHE A 245 -5.74 3.40 25.43
CA PHE A 245 -4.82 3.33 24.31
C PHE A 245 -5.57 3.41 22.99
N HIS A 246 -4.85 3.73 21.92
CA HIS A 246 -5.37 3.81 20.56
C HIS A 246 -4.94 2.58 19.78
N LEU A 247 -5.92 1.93 19.14
CA LEU A 247 -5.71 0.87 18.15
C LEU A 247 -5.99 1.45 16.76
N THR A 248 -5.04 1.32 15.86
CA THR A 248 -5.16 1.75 14.46
C THR A 248 -4.93 0.56 13.53
N ILE A 249 -5.91 0.25 12.68
CA ILE A 249 -5.78 -0.73 11.61
C ILE A 249 -5.71 0.00 10.28
N ILE A 250 -4.64 -0.26 9.53
CA ILE A 250 -4.41 0.28 8.20
C ILE A 250 -4.28 -0.90 7.24
N ALA A 251 -5.08 -0.94 6.18
CA ALA A 251 -4.87 -1.85 5.06
C ALA A 251 -4.51 -1.05 3.81
N ARG A 252 -3.37 -1.39 3.19
CA ARG A 252 -2.85 -0.73 1.99
C ARG A 252 -2.91 -1.70 0.84
N ARG A 253 -3.68 -1.36 -0.19
CA ARG A 253 -3.83 -2.19 -1.39
C ARG A 253 -2.80 -1.78 -2.43
N SER A 254 -2.09 -2.77 -2.99
CA SER A 254 -1.12 -2.54 -4.05
C SER A 254 -1.80 -2.01 -5.32
N ARG A 255 -1.14 -1.05 -5.98
CA ARG A 255 -1.48 -0.59 -7.33
C ARG A 255 -1.04 -1.57 -8.42
N HIS A 256 -0.05 -2.42 -8.11
CA HIS A 256 0.47 -3.36 -9.10
C HIS A 256 -0.44 -4.56 -9.26
N TYR A 257 -0.69 -4.93 -10.52
CA TYR A 257 -1.61 -6.01 -10.88
C TYR A 257 -2.98 -5.88 -10.21
N ALA A 258 -3.42 -4.63 -10.01
CA ALA A 258 -4.70 -4.28 -9.44
C ALA A 258 -5.84 -4.54 -10.44
N GLY A 259 -6.95 -5.04 -9.92
CA GLY A 259 -8.13 -5.28 -10.73
C GLY A 259 -9.29 -5.90 -10.00
N THR A 260 -10.30 -6.26 -10.76
CA THR A 260 -11.50 -6.91 -10.28
C THR A 260 -11.32 -8.43 -10.18
N ARG A 261 -12.21 -9.07 -9.41
CA ARG A 261 -12.02 -10.43 -8.91
C ARG A 261 -11.72 -11.47 -9.98
N TYR A 262 -12.41 -11.45 -11.12
CA TYR A 262 -12.23 -12.48 -12.16
C TYR A 262 -11.27 -12.04 -13.27
N LEU A 263 -11.06 -10.72 -13.44
CA LEU A 263 -10.14 -10.18 -14.46
C LEU A 263 -8.68 -10.19 -14.01
N LYS A 264 -8.42 -10.17 -12.70
CA LYS A 264 -7.07 -10.26 -12.13
C LYS A 264 -7.01 -11.28 -11.01
N ARG A 265 -6.34 -12.41 -11.27
CA ARG A 265 -6.02 -13.46 -10.30
C ARG A 265 -4.60 -13.95 -10.52
N GLY A 266 -4.06 -14.59 -9.49
CA GLY A 266 -2.73 -15.16 -9.55
C GLY A 266 -1.62 -14.12 -9.50
N VAL A 267 -0.52 -14.46 -10.16
CA VAL A 267 0.68 -13.64 -10.32
C VAL A 267 0.86 -13.21 -11.77
N ASN A 268 1.50 -12.07 -11.99
CA ASN A 268 2.00 -11.67 -13.31
C ASN A 268 3.47 -12.03 -13.50
N GLU A 269 3.99 -11.84 -14.72
CA GLU A 269 5.40 -12.13 -15.09
C GLU A 269 6.43 -11.41 -14.20
N LYS A 270 6.06 -10.29 -13.56
CA LYS A 270 6.94 -9.51 -12.68
C LYS A 270 6.84 -9.91 -11.20
N GLY A 271 6.20 -11.03 -10.88
CA GLY A 271 6.00 -11.49 -9.50
C GLY A 271 5.01 -10.65 -8.68
N ARG A 272 4.13 -9.86 -9.33
CA ARG A 272 3.09 -9.07 -8.65
C ARG A 272 1.80 -9.87 -8.61
N VAL A 273 1.27 -10.08 -7.41
CA VAL A 273 0.04 -10.85 -7.20
C VAL A 273 -1.19 -9.95 -7.15
N ALA A 274 -2.32 -10.48 -7.60
CA ALA A 274 -3.59 -9.77 -7.52
C ALA A 274 -4.01 -9.64 -6.06
N ASN A 275 -4.73 -8.57 -5.73
CA ASN A 275 -5.24 -8.32 -4.38
C ASN A 275 -4.14 -8.36 -3.30
N ASP A 276 -2.91 -7.94 -3.62
CA ASP A 276 -1.82 -7.77 -2.66
C ASP A 276 -2.16 -6.63 -1.69
N VAL A 277 -2.30 -6.96 -0.41
CA VAL A 277 -2.68 -6.03 0.66
C VAL A 277 -1.76 -6.22 1.86
N GLU A 278 -1.20 -5.12 2.32
CA GLU A 278 -0.50 -5.03 3.59
C GLU A 278 -1.46 -4.53 4.67
N THR A 279 -1.63 -5.29 5.74
CA THR A 279 -2.42 -4.89 6.91
C THR A 279 -1.48 -4.63 8.07
N GLU A 280 -1.55 -3.43 8.63
CA GLU A 280 -0.78 -3.00 9.78
C GLU A 280 -1.68 -2.67 10.95
N GLN A 281 -1.30 -3.20 12.11
CA GLN A 281 -1.94 -2.98 13.40
C GLN A 281 -1.00 -2.18 14.30
N ILE A 282 -1.34 -0.92 14.54
CA ILE A 282 -0.57 -0.01 15.39
C ILE A 282 -1.31 0.17 16.72
N VAL A 283 -0.58 0.03 17.82
CA VAL A 283 -1.07 0.27 19.18
C VAL A 283 -0.17 1.29 19.84
N PHE A 284 -0.75 2.37 20.34
CA PHE A 284 0.00 3.37 21.11
C PHE A 284 -0.84 3.91 22.26
N ALA A 285 -0.18 4.35 23.30
CA ALA A 285 -0.80 5.06 24.42
C ALA A 285 -0.34 6.51 24.41
N ASP A 286 -1.24 7.44 24.73
CA ASP A 286 -0.86 8.84 24.86
C ASP A 286 0.10 8.99 26.05
N ALA A 287 1.15 9.78 25.88
CA ALA A 287 2.11 10.08 26.95
C ALA A 287 1.38 10.78 28.11
N ARG A 288 1.51 10.25 29.33
CA ARG A 288 1.11 10.95 30.56
C ARG A 288 2.33 11.71 31.09
N ASP A 289 2.19 13.00 31.35
CA ASP A 289 3.13 13.82 32.13
C ASP A 289 4.63 13.57 31.83
N GLY A 290 5.09 13.97 30.64
CA GLY A 290 6.52 13.93 30.28
C GLY A 290 7.12 12.54 30.01
N SER A 291 6.35 11.46 30.18
CA SER A 291 6.79 10.10 29.84
C SER A 291 6.90 9.88 28.32
N PRO A 292 7.80 8.99 27.85
CA PRO A 292 7.88 8.66 26.44
C PRO A 292 6.60 7.95 25.96
N MET A 293 6.07 8.37 24.80
CA MET A 293 4.99 7.70 24.10
C MET A 293 5.47 6.35 23.60
N LYS A 294 4.91 5.28 24.17
CA LYS A 294 5.18 3.90 23.77
C LYS A 294 4.29 3.51 22.59
N ILE A 295 4.88 3.03 21.50
CA ILE A 295 4.15 2.61 20.30
C ILE A 295 4.67 1.27 19.77
N SER A 296 3.73 0.43 19.33
CA SER A 296 4.02 -0.85 18.70
C SER A 296 3.28 -0.98 17.38
N SER A 297 3.88 -1.69 16.42
CA SER A 297 3.26 -2.02 15.13
C SER A 297 3.50 -3.49 14.77
N VAL A 298 2.51 -4.10 14.11
CA VAL A 298 2.63 -5.43 13.52
C VAL A 298 2.04 -5.41 12.12
N VAL A 299 2.81 -5.93 11.16
CA VAL A 299 2.41 -6.05 9.75
C VAL A 299 2.11 -7.51 9.40
N GLN A 300 1.05 -7.72 8.61
CA GLN A 300 0.71 -9.00 8.00
C GLN A 300 0.27 -8.80 6.55
N ILE A 301 0.50 -9.80 5.69
CA ILE A 301 0.22 -9.71 4.25
C ILE A 301 -0.88 -10.67 3.86
N ARG A 302 -1.63 -10.28 2.83
CA ARG A 302 -2.51 -11.20 2.11
C ARG A 302 -2.44 -10.92 0.62
N GLY A 303 -2.73 -11.93 -0.19
CA GLY A 303 -2.77 -11.76 -1.64
C GLY A 303 -3.21 -13.02 -2.36
N SER A 304 -3.44 -12.91 -3.66
CA SER A 304 -3.74 -14.08 -4.48
C SER A 304 -2.62 -15.13 -4.41
N ILE A 305 -2.98 -16.41 -4.55
CA ILE A 305 -2.00 -17.49 -4.63
C ILE A 305 -1.05 -17.18 -5.80
N PRO A 306 0.28 -17.16 -5.59
CA PRO A 306 1.24 -16.67 -6.57
C PRO A 306 1.54 -17.70 -7.66
N LEU A 307 0.50 -18.12 -8.38
CA LEU A 307 0.56 -18.99 -9.55
C LEU A 307 -0.10 -18.27 -10.73
N PHE A 308 0.15 -18.72 -11.95
CA PHE A 308 -0.59 -18.24 -13.11
C PHE A 308 -1.94 -18.97 -13.17
N TRP A 309 -3.00 -18.33 -12.70
CA TRP A 309 -4.35 -18.90 -12.75
C TRP A 309 -5.42 -17.84 -12.98
N SER A 310 -6.49 -18.23 -13.64
CA SER A 310 -7.62 -17.37 -13.99
C SER A 310 -8.94 -18.07 -13.68
N GLN A 311 -10.00 -17.27 -13.70
CA GLN A 311 -11.38 -17.74 -13.66
C GLN A 311 -12.20 -16.87 -14.60
N GLU A 312 -12.76 -17.47 -15.63
CA GLU A 312 -13.54 -16.74 -16.63
C GLU A 312 -15.00 -16.63 -16.16
N ALA A 313 -15.43 -15.41 -15.88
CA ALA A 313 -16.81 -15.15 -15.53
C ALA A 313 -17.71 -15.42 -16.74
N SER A 314 -18.79 -16.17 -16.55
CA SER A 314 -19.81 -16.40 -17.58
C SER A 314 -21.19 -16.11 -16.99
N PRO A 315 -22.11 -15.46 -17.75
CA PRO A 315 -23.50 -15.26 -17.34
C PRO A 315 -24.28 -16.56 -17.12
N LEU A 316 -23.72 -17.71 -17.47
CA LEU A 316 -24.35 -19.02 -17.24
C LEU A 316 -23.76 -19.74 -16.01
N ASN A 317 -22.58 -19.32 -15.53
CA ASN A 317 -21.83 -20.01 -14.49
C ASN A 317 -21.60 -19.12 -13.27
N ILE A 318 -22.43 -19.29 -12.23
CA ILE A 318 -22.36 -18.53 -10.97
C ILE A 318 -21.00 -18.68 -10.27
N LYS A 319 -20.39 -19.86 -10.35
CA LYS A 319 -19.04 -20.11 -9.82
C LYS A 319 -18.18 -20.67 -10.96
N PRO A 320 -17.33 -19.86 -11.61
CA PRO A 320 -16.49 -20.32 -12.72
C PRO A 320 -15.44 -21.35 -12.26
N ASP A 321 -14.94 -22.14 -13.20
CA ASP A 321 -13.85 -23.08 -12.94
C ASP A 321 -12.51 -22.36 -12.77
N ILE A 322 -11.56 -23.01 -12.10
CA ILE A 322 -10.19 -22.51 -11.94
C ILE A 322 -9.36 -23.08 -13.06
N ILE A 323 -8.75 -22.19 -13.85
CA ILE A 323 -7.88 -22.55 -14.96
C ILE A 323 -6.45 -22.25 -14.52
N LEU A 324 -5.63 -23.29 -14.40
CA LEU A 324 -4.20 -23.16 -14.13
C LEU A 324 -3.46 -23.06 -15.47
N SER A 325 -2.66 -22.01 -15.61
CA SER A 325 -1.84 -21.78 -16.80
C SER A 325 -0.41 -22.23 -16.50
N LYS A 326 0.05 -23.30 -17.15
CA LYS A 326 1.44 -23.80 -17.06
C LYS A 326 2.41 -22.95 -17.90
N LYS A 327 2.34 -21.62 -17.76
CA LYS A 327 3.21 -20.67 -18.49
C LYS A 327 4.65 -20.67 -17.97
N ASP A 328 4.86 -21.11 -16.73
CA ASP A 328 6.12 -21.02 -16.02
C ASP A 328 6.39 -22.35 -15.31
N ASN A 329 7.20 -23.20 -15.95
CA ASN A 329 7.60 -24.50 -15.40
C ASN A 329 8.62 -24.34 -14.26
N THR A 330 9.30 -23.20 -14.18
CA THR A 330 10.36 -22.90 -13.21
C THR A 330 9.86 -22.19 -11.95
N PHE A 331 8.60 -21.76 -11.93
CA PHE A 331 8.00 -20.93 -10.87
C PHE A 331 8.78 -19.63 -10.61
N GLU A 332 9.35 -19.05 -11.66
CA GLU A 332 10.12 -17.81 -11.63
C GLU A 332 9.29 -16.63 -11.13
N ALA A 333 8.06 -16.46 -11.63
CA ALA A 333 7.18 -15.39 -11.15
C ALA A 333 6.81 -15.57 -9.67
N THR A 334 6.65 -16.82 -9.23
CA THR A 334 6.42 -17.16 -7.82
C THR A 334 7.65 -16.83 -6.97
N ARG A 335 8.87 -17.14 -7.45
CA ARG A 335 10.13 -16.81 -6.78
C ARG A 335 10.29 -15.29 -6.64
N LEU A 336 10.16 -14.53 -7.72
CA LEU A 336 10.24 -13.06 -7.72
C LEU A 336 9.26 -12.42 -6.73
N HIS A 337 8.06 -13.01 -6.61
CA HIS A 337 7.07 -12.54 -5.64
C HIS A 337 7.57 -12.67 -4.19
N PHE A 338 8.12 -13.82 -3.82
CA PHE A 338 8.62 -14.04 -2.47
C PHE A 338 9.90 -13.27 -2.17
N GLU A 339 10.79 -13.11 -3.14
CA GLU A 339 11.95 -12.23 -3.02
C GLU A 339 11.54 -10.77 -2.78
N ASN A 340 10.47 -10.32 -3.42
CA ASN A 340 9.92 -9.01 -3.12
C ASN A 340 9.38 -8.89 -1.69
N LEU A 341 8.82 -9.97 -1.11
CA LEU A 341 8.38 -9.97 0.29
C LEU A 341 9.57 -9.97 1.25
N VAL A 342 10.60 -10.79 0.99
CA VAL A 342 11.84 -10.80 1.79
C VAL A 342 12.50 -9.41 1.77
N LYS A 343 12.58 -8.76 0.60
CA LYS A 343 13.11 -7.39 0.49
C LYS A 343 12.32 -6.37 1.31
N ARG A 344 11.01 -6.58 1.51
CA ARG A 344 10.13 -5.64 2.22
C ARG A 344 10.05 -5.88 3.72
N TYR A 345 10.07 -7.14 4.15
CA TYR A 345 9.73 -7.52 5.52
C TYR A 345 10.78 -8.42 6.20
N GLY A 346 11.81 -8.84 5.48
CA GLY A 346 12.84 -9.75 5.98
C GLY A 346 12.40 -11.21 6.01
N ASN A 347 13.13 -12.01 6.80
CA ASN A 347 12.90 -13.43 7.01
C ASN A 347 12.55 -13.73 8.48
N PRO A 348 11.66 -14.70 8.75
CA PRO A 348 11.10 -15.66 7.80
C PRO A 348 9.82 -15.17 7.10
N ILE A 349 9.57 -15.71 5.90
CA ILE A 349 8.25 -15.62 5.24
C ILE A 349 7.43 -16.87 5.59
N ILE A 350 6.34 -16.67 6.33
CA ILE A 350 5.42 -17.74 6.73
C ILE A 350 4.16 -17.64 5.87
N ILE A 351 3.78 -18.73 5.20
CA ILE A 351 2.67 -18.77 4.25
C ILE A 351 1.55 -19.60 4.87
N LEU A 352 0.41 -18.98 5.13
CA LEU A 352 -0.82 -19.65 5.59
C LEU A 352 -1.77 -19.85 4.42
N ASN A 353 -2.05 -21.11 4.10
CA ASN A 353 -2.90 -21.50 2.99
C ASN A 353 -4.19 -22.16 3.46
N LEU A 354 -5.31 -21.45 3.30
CA LEU A 354 -6.65 -21.83 3.80
C LEU A 354 -7.54 -22.52 2.75
N ILE A 355 -6.90 -23.12 1.76
CA ILE A 355 -7.55 -23.82 0.65
C ILE A 355 -8.23 -25.10 1.15
N LYS A 356 -9.37 -25.47 0.55
CA LYS A 356 -10.04 -26.75 0.85
C LYS A 356 -9.19 -27.96 0.43
N THR A 357 -9.16 -28.99 1.26
CA THR A 357 -8.44 -30.24 0.98
C THR A 357 -9.33 -31.21 0.18
N HIS A 358 -10.61 -31.29 0.54
CA HIS A 358 -11.59 -32.18 -0.11
C HIS A 358 -12.76 -31.40 -0.71
N GLU A 359 -12.95 -31.55 -2.02
CA GLU A 359 -14.07 -30.97 -2.77
C GLU A 359 -14.69 -32.03 -3.70
N LYS A 360 -16.00 -31.95 -3.91
CA LYS A 360 -16.71 -32.83 -4.87
C LYS A 360 -16.24 -32.61 -6.32
N LYS A 361 -15.90 -31.37 -6.66
CA LYS A 361 -15.28 -30.98 -7.93
C LYS A 361 -13.90 -30.38 -7.60
N PRO A 362 -12.79 -30.91 -8.12
CA PRO A 362 -11.46 -30.42 -7.79
C PRO A 362 -11.27 -29.03 -8.39
N ARG A 363 -11.39 -27.99 -7.56
CA ARG A 363 -11.19 -26.60 -7.98
C ARG A 363 -10.03 -26.00 -7.23
N GLU A 364 -10.16 -25.86 -5.92
CA GLU A 364 -9.11 -25.30 -5.08
C GLU A 364 -7.97 -26.31 -4.87
N THR A 365 -8.27 -27.62 -4.85
CA THR A 365 -7.29 -28.70 -4.69
C THR A 365 -6.19 -28.67 -5.77
N ILE A 366 -6.52 -28.24 -6.99
CA ILE A 366 -5.57 -28.09 -8.11
C ILE A 366 -4.51 -27.02 -7.76
N LEU A 367 -4.95 -25.85 -7.31
CA LEU A 367 -4.04 -24.77 -6.88
C LEU A 367 -3.21 -25.18 -5.66
N ARG A 368 -3.79 -25.97 -4.75
CA ARG A 368 -3.06 -26.48 -3.59
C ARG A 368 -1.88 -27.34 -4.00
N ALA A 369 -2.11 -28.34 -4.84
CA ALA A 369 -1.07 -29.25 -5.29
C ALA A 369 0.05 -28.49 -6.02
N GLU A 370 -0.33 -27.63 -6.96
CA GLU A 370 0.63 -26.86 -7.75
C GLU A 370 1.42 -25.87 -6.89
N PHE A 371 0.76 -25.18 -5.96
CA PHE A 371 1.45 -24.22 -5.10
C PHE A 371 2.41 -24.91 -4.13
N ALA A 372 2.04 -26.09 -3.62
CA ALA A 372 2.94 -26.92 -2.82
C ALA A 372 4.17 -27.37 -3.63
N ASN A 373 4.00 -27.69 -4.91
CA ASN A 373 5.11 -28.01 -5.82
C ASN A 373 6.02 -26.79 -6.03
N ALA A 374 5.44 -25.60 -6.24
CA ALA A 374 6.18 -24.35 -6.39
C ALA A 374 7.03 -24.03 -5.16
N VAL A 375 6.46 -24.11 -3.96
CA VAL A 375 7.19 -23.87 -2.71
C VAL A 375 8.31 -24.90 -2.52
N ARG A 376 8.04 -26.19 -2.79
CA ARG A 376 9.07 -27.25 -2.75
C ARG A 376 10.21 -26.94 -3.71
N SER A 377 9.92 -26.55 -4.94
CA SER A 377 10.91 -26.20 -5.95
C SER A 377 11.79 -25.03 -5.50
N ILE A 378 11.17 -23.93 -5.06
CA ILE A 378 11.88 -22.72 -4.59
C ILE A 378 12.77 -23.03 -3.39
N ASN A 379 12.27 -23.81 -2.43
CA ASN A 379 13.01 -24.17 -1.23
C ASN A 379 14.20 -25.10 -1.51
N LYS A 380 14.30 -25.79 -2.66
CA LYS A 380 15.50 -26.58 -3.00
C LYS A 380 16.76 -25.72 -3.03
N ASN A 381 16.62 -24.46 -3.46
CA ASN A 381 17.72 -23.52 -3.61
C ASN A 381 17.95 -22.64 -2.37
N MET A 382 17.16 -22.80 -1.30
CA MET A 382 17.21 -21.97 -0.09
C MET A 382 17.67 -22.77 1.13
N LYS A 383 18.58 -22.19 1.93
CA LYS A 383 19.12 -22.78 3.16
C LYS A 383 18.70 -21.98 4.41
N GLY A 384 18.60 -22.66 5.55
CA GLY A 384 18.37 -22.04 6.86
C GLY A 384 17.08 -21.22 6.95
N GLU A 385 17.19 -20.03 7.54
CA GLU A 385 16.08 -19.12 7.84
C GLU A 385 15.43 -18.49 6.60
N ASN A 386 16.11 -18.56 5.44
CA ASN A 386 15.61 -18.03 4.17
C ASN A 386 14.55 -18.94 3.52
N ARG A 387 14.32 -20.15 4.05
CA ARG A 387 13.32 -21.08 3.52
C ARG A 387 11.91 -20.54 3.75
N LEU A 388 11.08 -20.66 2.72
CA LEU A 388 9.65 -20.37 2.82
C LEU A 388 8.98 -21.41 3.72
N ARG A 389 8.32 -20.96 4.79
CA ARG A 389 7.59 -21.82 5.72
C ARG A 389 6.15 -21.94 5.27
N PHE A 390 5.72 -23.12 4.83
CA PHE A 390 4.37 -23.32 4.30
C PHE A 390 3.50 -24.08 5.30
N LEU A 391 2.40 -23.43 5.70
CA LEU A 391 1.38 -23.96 6.59
C LEU A 391 0.07 -24.10 5.83
N HIS A 392 -0.42 -25.32 5.73
CA HIS A 392 -1.71 -25.60 5.12
C HIS A 392 -2.75 -25.91 6.19
N TRP A 393 -3.95 -25.35 6.04
CA TRP A 393 -5.05 -25.64 6.96
C TRP A 393 -6.41 -25.52 6.29
N ASP A 394 -7.17 -26.62 6.24
CA ASP A 394 -8.54 -26.61 5.71
C ASP A 394 -9.53 -26.08 6.75
N LEU A 395 -9.78 -24.77 6.67
CA LEU A 395 -10.76 -24.09 7.50
C LEU A 395 -12.19 -24.65 7.35
N HIS A 396 -12.57 -25.13 6.17
CA HIS A 396 -13.94 -25.59 5.89
C HIS A 396 -14.22 -26.98 6.50
N ARG A 397 -13.23 -27.87 6.53
CA ARG A 397 -13.32 -29.15 7.24
C ARG A 397 -13.53 -28.93 8.74
N HIS A 398 -12.78 -27.99 9.31
CA HIS A 398 -12.83 -27.69 10.75
C HIS A 398 -14.08 -26.92 11.15
N SER A 399 -14.57 -25.98 10.33
CA SER A 399 -15.80 -25.23 10.63
C SER A 399 -17.06 -26.09 10.60
N ARG A 400 -17.04 -27.25 9.92
CA ARG A 400 -18.18 -28.20 9.93
C ARG A 400 -18.16 -29.14 11.12
N ARG A 401 -16.98 -29.50 11.63
CA ARG A 401 -16.80 -30.47 12.72
C ARG A 401 -16.70 -29.81 14.09
N SER A 402 -16.44 -28.50 14.17
CA SER A 402 -16.18 -27.79 15.42
C SER A 402 -16.88 -26.43 15.47
N LYS A 403 -17.17 -25.92 16.68
CA LYS A 403 -17.74 -24.58 16.88
C LYS A 403 -16.73 -23.51 16.43
N ALA A 404 -17.21 -22.33 16.03
CA ALA A 404 -16.37 -21.20 15.60
C ALA A 404 -15.25 -20.84 16.60
N THR A 405 -15.49 -21.00 17.89
CA THR A 405 -14.49 -20.81 18.96
C THR A 405 -13.28 -21.72 18.77
N ASN A 406 -13.48 -23.00 18.42
CA ASN A 406 -12.38 -23.96 18.24
C ASN A 406 -11.50 -23.60 17.03
N VAL A 407 -12.13 -23.10 15.95
CA VAL A 407 -11.42 -22.61 14.75
C VAL A 407 -10.51 -21.43 15.10
N LEU A 408 -11.01 -20.45 15.85
CA LEU A 408 -10.21 -19.30 16.27
C LEU A 408 -9.09 -19.67 17.23
N THR A 409 -9.32 -20.63 18.14
CA THR A 409 -8.27 -21.13 19.04
C THR A 409 -7.12 -21.79 18.27
N GLN A 410 -7.41 -22.61 17.26
CA GLN A 410 -6.37 -23.25 16.44
C GLN A 410 -5.61 -22.23 15.58
N LEU A 411 -6.32 -21.27 14.97
CA LEU A 411 -5.67 -20.15 14.28
C LEU A 411 -4.82 -19.31 15.23
N GLY A 412 -5.25 -19.14 16.49
CA GLY A 412 -4.49 -18.47 17.54
C GLY A 412 -3.15 -19.16 17.81
N LYS A 413 -3.09 -20.49 17.77
CA LYS A 413 -1.82 -21.24 17.90
C LYS A 413 -0.90 -20.99 16.70
N VAL A 414 -1.43 -21.00 15.48
CA VAL A 414 -0.67 -20.67 14.27
C VAL A 414 -0.15 -19.23 14.33
N ALA A 415 -1.00 -18.31 14.77
CA ALA A 415 -0.64 -16.91 14.95
C ALA A 415 0.46 -16.73 16.01
N ALA A 416 0.36 -17.41 17.14
CA ALA A 416 1.37 -17.38 18.19
C ALA A 416 2.72 -17.92 17.70
N TYR A 417 2.70 -19.03 16.95
CA TYR A 417 3.89 -19.57 16.29
C TYR A 417 4.51 -18.56 15.31
N ALA A 418 3.69 -17.96 14.45
CA ALA A 418 4.16 -16.98 13.48
C ALA A 418 4.75 -15.74 14.14
N LEU A 419 4.05 -15.15 15.12
CA LEU A 419 4.52 -13.97 15.86
C LEU A 419 5.80 -14.23 16.63
N LYS A 420 5.98 -15.43 17.20
CA LYS A 420 7.22 -15.81 17.88
C LYS A 420 8.43 -15.74 16.94
N LEU A 421 8.24 -16.08 15.66
CA LEU A 421 9.31 -16.07 14.65
C LEU A 421 9.48 -14.71 13.97
N THR A 422 8.40 -13.98 13.72
CA THR A 422 8.46 -12.70 13.00
C THR A 422 8.72 -11.51 13.91
N GLY A 423 8.38 -11.61 15.19
CA GLY A 423 8.44 -10.52 16.15
C GLY A 423 7.36 -9.46 15.95
N VAL A 424 7.47 -8.39 16.74
CA VAL A 424 6.65 -7.18 16.66
C VAL A 424 7.58 -5.96 16.67
N PHE A 425 7.15 -4.87 16.05
CA PHE A 425 7.87 -3.60 16.17
C PHE A 425 7.48 -2.89 17.45
N TYR A 426 8.44 -2.31 18.17
CA TYR A 426 8.20 -1.50 19.36
C TYR A 426 9.29 -0.43 19.53
N CYS A 427 8.86 0.77 19.88
CA CYS A 427 9.76 1.86 20.26
C CYS A 427 9.11 2.82 21.26
N SER A 428 9.96 3.49 22.03
CA SER A 428 9.61 4.59 22.94
C SER A 428 9.97 5.93 22.30
N LEU A 429 9.02 6.86 22.24
CA LEU A 429 9.16 8.18 21.60
C LEU A 429 9.14 9.27 22.67
N THR A 430 10.20 10.07 22.82
CA THR A 430 10.23 11.15 23.81
C THR A 430 9.33 12.33 23.38
N PRO A 431 8.51 12.89 24.29
CA PRO A 431 7.47 13.87 23.95
C PRO A 431 7.97 15.24 23.49
N ASN A 432 9.27 15.53 23.65
CA ASN A 432 9.86 16.80 23.20
C ASN A 432 10.13 16.86 21.68
N LEU A 433 9.87 15.77 20.95
CA LEU A 433 9.88 15.79 19.51
C LEU A 433 8.55 16.35 19.01
N THR A 434 8.58 17.57 18.49
CA THR A 434 7.50 18.06 17.63
C THR A 434 7.25 17.03 16.52
N PRO A 435 6.02 16.88 16.00
CA PRO A 435 5.75 15.99 14.86
C PRO A 435 6.68 16.29 13.66
N GLU A 436 7.19 17.52 13.58
CA GLU A 436 8.18 17.96 12.61
C GLU A 436 9.58 17.33 12.78
N GLY A 437 9.99 16.94 14.01
CA GLY A 437 11.33 16.41 14.32
C GLY A 437 11.47 14.88 14.22
N LEU A 438 10.37 14.13 14.19
CA LEU A 438 10.38 12.66 14.10
C LEU A 438 10.70 12.14 12.69
N PHE A 439 10.38 12.93 11.67
CA PHE A 439 10.58 12.62 10.26
C PHE A 439 11.17 13.84 9.57
N GLN A 440 12.34 14.29 10.03
CA GLN A 440 13.15 15.17 9.21
C GLN A 440 13.56 14.39 7.95
N TYR A 441 13.63 15.07 6.80
CA TYR A 441 13.87 14.53 5.45
C TYR A 441 12.65 13.98 4.70
N SER A 442 11.96 14.84 3.93
CA SER A 442 11.34 14.40 2.66
C SER A 442 10.76 15.49 1.74
N PHE A 443 11.26 16.75 1.68
CA PHE A 443 10.66 17.71 0.71
C PHE A 443 11.58 18.70 0.00
N THR A 444 12.90 18.66 0.21
CA THR A 444 13.85 19.51 -0.54
C THR A 444 14.92 18.65 -1.22
N GLY A 445 14.69 18.34 -2.49
CA GLY A 445 15.77 17.90 -3.38
C GLY A 445 16.54 19.12 -3.85
N ASN A 446 17.45 19.65 -3.02
CA ASN A 446 18.40 20.66 -3.49
C ASN A 446 19.80 20.04 -3.52
N LYS A 447 20.10 19.35 -4.62
CA LYS A 447 21.48 19.25 -5.09
C LYS A 447 21.80 20.59 -5.73
N ASN A 448 22.56 21.44 -5.05
CA ASN A 448 23.65 22.24 -5.62
C ASN A 448 24.14 23.35 -4.67
N SER A 449 25.39 23.19 -4.25
CA SER A 449 26.43 24.16 -3.85
C SER A 449 27.04 23.65 -2.55
N ILE A 450 28.27 23.13 -2.53
CA ILE A 450 29.51 23.83 -2.82
C ILE A 450 30.48 22.87 -3.51
N GLY A 451 30.95 23.22 -4.70
CA GLY A 451 32.21 22.71 -5.23
C GLY A 451 33.27 23.81 -5.06
N ASN A 452 34.39 23.52 -4.40
CA ASN A 452 35.72 23.54 -5.03
C ASN A 452 36.88 23.32 -4.06
N SER A 453 37.93 22.71 -4.64
CA SER A 453 39.32 22.55 -4.15
C SER A 453 39.50 21.38 -3.17
N LEU A 454 40.43 20.42 -3.33
CA LEU A 454 41.69 20.37 -4.07
C LEU A 454 41.96 18.97 -4.65
N THR A 455 42.68 18.98 -5.78
CA THR A 455 43.31 17.86 -6.48
C THR A 455 44.59 17.37 -5.81
N LYS A 456 44.88 16.05 -5.88
CA LYS A 456 46.18 15.39 -6.21
C LYS A 456 46.12 13.89 -5.83
N GLN A 457 46.17 12.98 -6.81
CA GLN A 457 47.34 12.28 -7.40
C GLN A 457 47.56 10.85 -6.84
N ALA A 458 47.15 9.87 -7.66
CA ALA A 458 47.87 8.69 -8.19
C ALA A 458 48.73 7.73 -7.34
N SER A 459 48.64 6.45 -7.76
CA SER A 459 49.58 5.30 -7.68
C SER A 459 49.63 4.52 -6.35
N MET A 460 49.97 3.23 -6.25
CA MET A 460 49.97 1.99 -7.05
C MET A 460 50.49 0.87 -6.08
N ASP A 461 50.05 -0.38 -6.27
CA ASP A 461 50.67 -1.66 -5.82
C ASP A 461 50.52 -2.25 -4.38
N LYS A 462 49.95 -3.47 -4.41
CA LYS A 462 50.34 -4.79 -3.82
C LYS A 462 49.92 -5.26 -2.41
N ASP A 463 49.19 -6.39 -2.46
CA ASP A 463 49.11 -7.60 -1.60
C ASP A 463 49.80 -7.61 -0.24
N VAL A 464 49.05 -8.01 0.82
CA VAL A 464 49.35 -9.12 1.77
C VAL A 464 48.05 -9.50 2.55
N ASP A 465 47.82 -10.80 2.74
CA ASP A 465 46.78 -11.44 3.57
C ASP A 465 46.74 -11.00 5.06
N ARG A 466 45.53 -10.91 5.64
CA ARG A 466 45.04 -11.72 6.79
C ARG A 466 43.95 -11.02 7.63
N GLU A 467 42.93 -11.84 7.90
CA GLU A 467 42.19 -11.99 9.16
C GLU A 467 41.24 -10.88 9.66
N ALA A 468 40.18 -11.40 10.28
CA ALA A 468 38.99 -10.71 10.73
C ALA A 468 39.28 -9.71 11.86
N GLU A 469 38.80 -8.49 11.72
CA GLU A 469 38.56 -7.62 12.86
C GLU A 469 37.39 -6.66 12.63
N VAL A 470 36.55 -6.60 13.66
CA VAL A 470 35.35 -5.79 13.82
C VAL A 470 35.78 -4.33 13.92
N ASN A 471 35.48 -3.53 12.90
CA ASN A 471 35.86 -2.11 12.92
C ASN A 471 34.78 -1.24 13.57
N ASN A 472 35.05 -0.90 14.84
CA ASN A 472 34.50 0.24 15.56
C ASN A 472 34.91 1.54 14.86
N CYS A 473 33.95 2.34 14.38
CA CYS A 473 34.21 3.73 14.05
C CYS A 473 34.00 4.61 15.29
N TYR A 474 35.11 5.10 15.83
CA TYR A 474 35.16 6.16 16.84
C TYR A 474 34.58 7.46 16.25
N TYR A 475 33.50 7.96 16.85
CA TYR A 475 33.09 9.36 16.69
C TYR A 475 33.87 10.20 17.68
N SER A 476 34.74 11.08 17.18
CA SER A 476 35.24 12.23 17.94
C SER A 476 34.09 13.20 18.17
N GLY A 477 33.93 13.61 19.43
CA GLY A 477 32.78 14.38 19.90
C GLY A 477 32.61 15.72 19.23
N ASP A 478 31.34 16.01 18.92
CA ASP A 478 30.79 17.35 19.02
C ASP A 478 29.34 17.21 19.52
N GLU A 479 29.02 17.93 20.59
CA GLU A 479 27.75 17.84 21.33
C GLU A 479 26.60 18.50 20.56
N ASN A 480 26.06 17.80 19.55
CA ASN A 480 24.70 18.03 19.08
C ASN A 480 23.87 16.80 19.44
N LYS A 481 23.03 16.91 20.48
CA LYS A 481 22.07 15.86 20.87
C LYS A 481 21.03 15.67 19.76
N GLU A 482 21.38 14.85 18.78
CA GLU A 482 20.47 14.31 17.79
C GLU A 482 19.55 13.29 18.49
N TYR A 483 18.30 13.67 18.75
CA TYR A 483 17.31 12.82 19.43
C TYR A 483 16.90 11.66 18.51
N SER A 484 17.73 10.62 18.44
CA SER A 484 17.45 9.41 17.65
C SER A 484 16.42 8.52 18.34
N VAL A 485 15.29 8.26 17.67
CA VAL A 485 14.37 7.19 18.05
C VAL A 485 15.06 5.86 17.78
N ARG A 486 15.54 5.18 18.83
CA ARG A 486 16.07 3.82 18.68
C ARG A 486 14.94 2.81 18.86
N PRO A 487 14.63 2.00 17.85
CA PRO A 487 13.65 0.94 18.00
C PRO A 487 14.18 -0.12 18.97
N GLU A 488 13.36 -0.48 19.95
CA GLU A 488 13.70 -1.49 20.96
C GLU A 488 13.44 -2.90 20.43
N MET A 489 12.45 -3.06 19.55
CA MET A 489 12.16 -4.31 18.85
C MET A 489 11.81 -4.05 17.40
N LEU A 490 12.27 -4.94 16.51
CA LEU A 490 11.97 -4.94 15.09
C LEU A 490 11.18 -6.20 14.72
N GLN A 491 10.19 -6.05 13.85
CA GLN A 491 9.60 -7.15 13.12
C GLN A 491 10.55 -7.55 11.98
N ALA A 492 11.05 -8.78 12.01
CA ALA A 492 12.08 -9.28 11.09
C ALA A 492 11.52 -10.18 9.97
N GLY A 493 10.24 -10.55 10.02
CA GLY A 493 9.58 -11.38 9.01
C GLY A 493 8.08 -11.11 8.91
N VAL A 494 7.34 -11.91 8.13
CA VAL A 494 5.90 -11.69 7.97
C VAL A 494 5.08 -12.97 7.72
N LEU A 495 3.86 -12.98 8.27
CA LEU A 495 2.83 -13.94 7.93
C LEU A 495 2.05 -13.46 6.69
N ARG A 496 2.03 -14.28 5.65
CA ARG A 496 1.23 -14.10 4.44
C ARG A 496 0.09 -15.10 4.39
N THR A 497 -1.14 -14.60 4.27
CA THR A 497 -2.32 -15.46 4.04
C THR A 497 -2.70 -15.48 2.55
N ASN A 498 -2.83 -16.67 1.97
CA ASN A 498 -3.28 -16.82 0.58
C ASN A 498 -4.79 -16.60 0.42
N CYS A 499 -5.17 -15.87 -0.63
CA CYS A 499 -6.56 -15.58 -0.98
C CYS A 499 -6.94 -16.25 -2.30
N ILE A 500 -7.93 -17.13 -2.26
CA ILE A 500 -8.53 -17.74 -3.45
C ILE A 500 -9.90 -17.14 -3.80
N ASP A 501 -10.67 -16.79 -2.78
CA ASP A 501 -12.06 -16.33 -2.93
C ASP A 501 -12.33 -15.12 -2.02
N CYS A 502 -13.57 -14.65 -2.04
CA CYS A 502 -14.12 -13.58 -1.22
C CYS A 502 -13.84 -13.78 0.29
N LEU A 503 -12.67 -13.31 0.70
CA LEU A 503 -12.21 -12.72 1.95
C LEU A 503 -12.61 -13.27 3.32
N ASP A 504 -13.66 -14.06 3.49
CA ASP A 504 -14.12 -14.54 4.80
C ASP A 504 -13.02 -15.32 5.54
N ARG A 505 -12.53 -16.39 4.90
CA ARG A 505 -11.46 -17.26 5.43
C ARG A 505 -10.20 -16.47 5.76
N THR A 506 -9.78 -15.61 4.83
CA THR A 506 -8.58 -14.78 5.01
C THR A 506 -8.78 -13.79 6.14
N ASN A 507 -9.92 -13.09 6.21
CA ASN A 507 -10.17 -12.06 7.21
C ASN A 507 -10.24 -12.66 8.62
N VAL A 508 -10.81 -13.86 8.76
CA VAL A 508 -10.82 -14.61 10.03
C VAL A 508 -9.40 -14.97 10.48
N ALA A 509 -8.55 -15.44 9.57
CA ALA A 509 -7.14 -15.70 9.89
C ALA A 509 -6.37 -14.42 10.22
N GLN A 510 -6.61 -13.33 9.49
CA GLN A 510 -5.99 -12.03 9.79
C GLN A 510 -6.42 -11.48 11.15
N TYR A 511 -7.69 -11.68 11.52
CA TYR A 511 -8.21 -11.33 12.84
C TYR A 511 -7.57 -12.17 13.95
N ALA A 512 -7.48 -13.49 13.77
CA ALA A 512 -6.84 -14.37 14.75
C ALA A 512 -5.38 -13.96 14.99
N TYR A 513 -4.64 -13.67 13.91
CA TYR A 513 -3.29 -13.11 13.99
C TYR A 513 -3.26 -11.75 14.69
N GLY A 514 -4.17 -10.85 14.34
CA GLY A 514 -4.33 -9.54 14.97
C GLY A 514 -4.63 -9.61 16.47
N LEU A 515 -5.42 -10.58 16.92
CA LEU A 515 -5.77 -10.77 18.33
C LEU A 515 -4.55 -11.25 19.14
N THR A 516 -3.82 -12.24 18.63
CA THR A 516 -2.58 -12.69 19.25
C THR A 516 -1.52 -11.59 19.25
N ALA A 517 -1.45 -10.81 18.16
CA ALA A 517 -0.57 -9.65 18.07
C ALA A 517 -0.95 -8.59 19.10
N LEU A 518 -2.24 -8.27 19.25
CA LEU A 518 -2.73 -7.30 20.23
C LEU A 518 -2.31 -7.68 21.65
N GLY A 519 -2.45 -8.96 22.02
CA GLY A 519 -2.00 -9.45 23.33
C GLY A 519 -0.50 -9.24 23.56
N ARG A 520 0.34 -9.51 22.57
CA ARG A 520 1.78 -9.24 22.63
C ARG A 520 2.11 -7.75 22.67
N GLN A 521 1.42 -6.94 21.88
CA GLN A 521 1.60 -5.48 21.87
C GLN A 521 1.25 -4.89 23.23
N LEU A 522 0.13 -5.31 23.83
CA LEU A 522 -0.28 -4.87 25.17
C LEU A 522 0.70 -5.34 26.26
N GLN A 523 1.30 -6.51 26.10
CA GLN A 523 2.35 -6.98 27.01
C GLN A 523 3.58 -6.08 26.96
N VAL A 524 4.07 -5.78 25.75
CA VAL A 524 5.25 -4.92 25.55
C VAL A 524 4.98 -3.47 25.98
N LEU A 525 3.76 -2.99 25.80
CA LEU A 525 3.33 -1.67 26.26
C LEU A 525 2.97 -1.63 27.76
N GLU A 526 3.19 -2.72 28.51
CA GLU A 526 2.92 -2.85 29.95
C GLU A 526 1.45 -2.63 30.34
N PHE A 527 0.50 -2.91 29.43
CA PHE A 527 -0.94 -2.89 29.68
C PHE A 527 -1.44 -4.18 30.36
N SER A 528 -0.80 -5.31 30.08
CA SER A 528 -1.15 -6.63 30.62
C SER A 528 0.10 -7.48 30.84
N GLU A 529 0.09 -8.34 31.87
CA GLU A 529 1.19 -9.28 32.13
C GLU A 529 1.16 -10.48 31.18
N SER A 530 -0.04 -10.90 30.77
CA SER A 530 -0.25 -12.06 29.91
C SER A 530 -0.48 -11.62 28.46
N PRO A 531 0.14 -12.30 27.47
CA PRO A 531 -0.11 -12.03 26.05
C PRO A 531 -1.41 -12.68 25.55
N TYR A 532 -2.13 -13.42 26.39
CA TYR A 532 -3.36 -14.09 26.02
C TYR A 532 -4.58 -13.19 26.25
N ILE A 533 -5.34 -12.94 25.19
CA ILE A 533 -6.63 -12.25 25.25
C ILE A 533 -7.73 -13.28 25.00
N ASP A 534 -8.60 -13.46 26.00
CA ASP A 534 -9.74 -14.35 25.87
C ASP A 534 -10.71 -13.89 24.76
N LEU A 535 -11.30 -14.85 24.05
CA LEU A 535 -12.21 -14.56 22.95
C LEU A 535 -13.49 -13.87 23.44
N ASP A 536 -13.93 -14.08 24.67
CA ASP A 536 -15.15 -13.44 25.21
C ASP A 536 -14.89 -12.03 25.76
N ASN A 537 -13.61 -11.63 25.86
CA ASN A 537 -13.19 -10.30 26.26
C ASN A 537 -13.75 -9.21 25.32
N SER A 538 -14.11 -8.05 25.88
CA SER A 538 -14.61 -6.89 25.12
C SER A 538 -13.61 -6.42 24.04
N LEU A 539 -12.31 -6.45 24.34
CA LEU A 539 -11.25 -6.09 23.38
C LEU A 539 -11.28 -7.00 22.15
N ALA A 540 -11.48 -8.30 22.35
CA ALA A 540 -11.53 -9.27 21.26
C ALA A 540 -12.74 -9.00 20.35
N LYS A 541 -13.87 -8.55 20.91
CA LYS A 541 -15.08 -8.18 20.18
C LYS A 541 -14.92 -6.87 19.40
N GLU A 542 -14.31 -5.86 20.02
CA GLU A 542 -14.00 -4.58 19.36
C GLU A 542 -13.01 -4.76 18.21
N LEU A 543 -11.91 -5.51 18.45
CA LEU A 543 -10.95 -5.85 17.40
C LEU A 543 -11.63 -6.61 16.25
N MET A 544 -12.53 -7.55 16.57
CA MET A 544 -13.28 -8.32 15.58
C MET A 544 -14.16 -7.41 14.70
N ALA A 545 -14.83 -6.41 15.29
CA ALA A 545 -15.64 -5.45 14.55
C ALA A 545 -14.78 -4.60 13.58
N VAL A 546 -13.57 -4.20 13.99
CA VAL A 546 -12.64 -3.46 13.12
C VAL A 546 -12.15 -4.32 11.97
N TYR A 547 -11.74 -5.57 12.23
CA TYR A 547 -11.30 -6.50 11.18
C TYR A 547 -12.45 -6.89 10.25
N GLU A 548 -13.67 -7.04 10.75
CA GLU A 548 -14.84 -7.27 9.90
C GLU A 548 -15.07 -6.08 8.95
N SER A 549 -15.05 -4.86 9.48
CA SER A 549 -15.19 -3.65 8.65
C SER A 549 -14.08 -3.55 7.59
N MET A 550 -12.84 -3.88 7.96
CA MET A 550 -11.72 -3.98 7.02
C MET A 550 -11.99 -5.02 5.92
N GLY A 551 -12.44 -6.22 6.30
CA GLY A 551 -12.77 -7.30 5.39
C GLY A 551 -13.86 -6.94 4.39
N ASP A 552 -14.94 -6.32 4.88
CA ASP A 552 -16.05 -5.84 4.06
C ASP A 552 -15.60 -4.76 3.07
N THR A 553 -14.88 -3.74 3.54
CA THR A 553 -14.35 -2.68 2.69
C THR A 553 -13.49 -3.26 1.57
N LEU A 554 -12.52 -4.11 1.90
CA LEU A 554 -11.63 -4.69 0.89
C LEU A 554 -12.38 -5.65 -0.07
N ALA A 555 -13.46 -6.29 0.38
CA ALA A 555 -14.32 -7.10 -0.47
C ALA A 555 -15.11 -6.26 -1.48
N PHE A 556 -15.63 -5.09 -1.08
CA PHE A 556 -16.25 -4.14 -2.00
C PHE A 556 -15.25 -3.65 -3.07
N GLN A 557 -14.01 -3.39 -2.65
CA GLN A 557 -12.96 -2.93 -3.55
C GLN A 557 -12.57 -3.99 -4.58
N TYR A 558 -12.58 -5.27 -4.21
CA TYR A 558 -12.15 -6.36 -5.10
C TYR A 558 -13.29 -7.01 -5.91
N GLY A 559 -14.45 -7.25 -5.29
CA GLY A 559 -15.59 -7.97 -5.89
C GLY A 559 -16.94 -7.25 -5.79
N GLY A 560 -16.97 -5.98 -5.38
CA GLY A 560 -18.15 -5.12 -5.44
C GLY A 560 -19.23 -5.38 -4.37
N SER A 561 -18.94 -6.22 -3.37
CA SER A 561 -19.86 -6.57 -2.28
C SER A 561 -19.11 -6.71 -0.95
N ALA A 562 -19.84 -6.67 0.16
CA ALA A 562 -19.32 -7.09 1.48
C ALA A 562 -18.72 -8.51 1.45
N ALA A 563 -17.88 -8.85 2.43
CA ALA A 563 -17.31 -10.19 2.56
C ALA A 563 -18.41 -11.19 2.94
N HIS A 564 -18.16 -12.51 2.89
CA HIS A 564 -18.98 -13.39 3.73
C HIS A 564 -18.42 -13.27 5.14
N ASN A 565 -19.27 -13.23 6.16
CA ASN A 565 -18.85 -13.04 7.56
C ASN A 565 -19.41 -14.16 8.44
N LYS A 566 -19.51 -15.38 7.90
CA LYS A 566 -20.26 -16.47 8.54
C LYS A 566 -19.78 -16.73 9.96
N ILE A 567 -18.46 -16.79 10.13
CA ILE A 567 -17.79 -17.06 11.41
C ILE A 567 -18.01 -15.90 12.41
N PHE A 568 -18.00 -14.65 11.94
CA PHE A 568 -18.25 -13.48 12.80
C PHE A 568 -19.72 -13.34 13.20
N SER A 569 -20.64 -13.65 12.28
CA SER A 569 -22.08 -13.68 12.54
C SER A 569 -22.46 -14.79 13.53
N GLU A 570 -21.89 -15.99 13.36
CA GLU A 570 -22.06 -17.11 14.31
C GLU A 570 -21.57 -16.74 15.71
N ARG A 571 -20.41 -16.04 15.82
CA ARG A 571 -19.87 -15.62 17.12
C ARG A 571 -20.67 -14.52 17.81
N ARG A 572 -21.33 -13.63 17.06
CA ARG A 572 -22.25 -12.63 17.64
C ARG A 572 -23.61 -13.22 18.04
N GLY A 573 -23.85 -14.50 17.79
CA GLY A 573 -25.15 -15.13 18.05
C GLY A 573 -26.26 -14.62 17.13
N GLN A 574 -25.92 -14.10 15.95
CA GLN A 574 -26.93 -13.66 14.97
C GLN A 574 -27.76 -14.86 14.48
N TRP A 575 -29.06 -14.62 14.26
CA TRP A 575 -29.99 -15.65 13.81
C TRP A 575 -29.53 -16.28 12.49
N LYS A 576 -29.45 -17.62 12.47
CA LYS A 576 -28.91 -18.38 11.33
C LYS A 576 -29.64 -18.08 10.01
N ALA A 577 -30.97 -17.92 10.06
CA ALA A 577 -31.78 -17.59 8.88
C ALA A 577 -31.49 -16.18 8.32
N ALA A 578 -31.27 -15.19 9.20
CA ALA A 578 -30.92 -13.83 8.79
C ALA A 578 -29.51 -13.77 8.18
N THR A 579 -28.58 -14.57 8.71
CA THR A 579 -27.22 -14.69 8.15
C THR A 579 -27.26 -15.32 6.76
N GLN A 580 -28.05 -16.39 6.60
CA GLN A 580 -28.17 -17.10 5.32
C GLN A 580 -28.81 -16.23 4.22
N SER A 581 -29.82 -15.41 4.56
CA SER A 581 -30.43 -14.48 3.59
C SER A 581 -29.47 -13.37 3.17
N GLN A 582 -28.71 -12.79 4.11
CA GLN A 582 -27.68 -11.81 3.80
C GLN A 582 -26.58 -12.39 2.91
N GLU A 583 -26.14 -13.63 3.16
CA GLU A 583 -25.16 -14.31 2.33
C GLU A 583 -25.66 -14.56 0.89
N PHE A 584 -26.92 -14.93 0.74
CA PHE A 584 -27.56 -15.08 -0.56
C PHE A 584 -27.58 -13.76 -1.33
N LEU A 585 -28.04 -12.68 -0.70
CA LEU A 585 -28.05 -11.33 -1.30
C LEU A 585 -26.64 -10.87 -1.70
N ARG A 586 -25.64 -11.10 -0.85
CA ARG A 586 -24.22 -10.79 -1.16
C ARG A 586 -23.73 -11.60 -2.37
N THR A 587 -24.13 -12.87 -2.49
CA THR A 587 -23.77 -13.73 -3.63
C THR A 587 -24.39 -13.21 -4.92
N LEU A 588 -25.66 -12.79 -4.88
CA LEU A 588 -26.34 -12.17 -6.02
C LEU A 588 -25.70 -10.84 -6.43
N GLN A 589 -25.38 -9.97 -5.46
CA GLN A 589 -24.71 -8.70 -5.73
C GLN A 589 -23.35 -8.91 -6.40
N ARG A 590 -22.57 -9.89 -5.94
CA ARG A 590 -21.31 -10.28 -6.60
C ARG A 590 -21.55 -10.77 -8.01
N TYR A 591 -22.50 -11.67 -8.19
CA TYR A 591 -22.80 -12.21 -9.51
C TYR A 591 -23.15 -11.09 -10.50
N TYR A 592 -24.00 -10.14 -10.08
CA TYR A 592 -24.34 -8.96 -10.86
C TYR A 592 -23.10 -8.11 -11.18
N ASN A 593 -22.29 -7.77 -10.18
CA ASN A 593 -21.10 -6.94 -10.38
C ASN A 593 -20.06 -7.60 -11.28
N ASN A 594 -19.79 -8.89 -11.06
CA ASN A 594 -18.84 -9.67 -11.86
C ASN A 594 -19.26 -9.73 -13.34
N THR A 595 -20.56 -9.76 -13.60
CA THR A 595 -21.10 -9.90 -14.97
C THR A 595 -21.20 -8.55 -15.68
N TYR A 596 -21.62 -7.50 -14.97
CA TYR A 596 -22.03 -6.24 -15.61
C TYR A 596 -21.18 -5.01 -15.23
N ALA A 597 -20.56 -4.98 -14.05
CA ALA A 597 -19.85 -3.78 -13.56
C ALA A 597 -18.32 -3.92 -13.59
N ASP A 598 -17.81 -5.14 -13.44
CA ASP A 598 -16.39 -5.41 -13.26
C ASP A 598 -15.54 -5.02 -14.48
N GLY A 599 -16.08 -5.16 -15.69
CA GLY A 599 -15.40 -4.74 -16.92
C GLY A 599 -15.12 -3.23 -16.95
N ASP A 600 -16.13 -2.42 -16.68
CA ASP A 600 -15.98 -0.96 -16.65
C ASP A 600 -15.13 -0.50 -15.46
N LYS A 601 -15.26 -1.16 -14.30
CA LYS A 601 -14.39 -0.91 -13.15
C LYS A 601 -12.92 -1.21 -13.46
N GLN A 602 -12.62 -2.29 -14.17
CA GLN A 602 -11.25 -2.60 -14.59
C GLN A 602 -10.72 -1.56 -15.59
N LYS A 603 -11.54 -1.12 -16.55
CA LYS A 603 -11.19 -0.06 -17.49
C LYS A 603 -10.86 1.25 -16.77
N ALA A 604 -11.66 1.62 -15.78
CA ALA A 604 -11.42 2.78 -14.92
C ALA A 604 -10.10 2.68 -14.15
N ILE A 605 -9.80 1.51 -13.54
CA ILE A 605 -8.52 1.24 -12.86
C ILE A 605 -7.34 1.36 -13.85
N ASN A 606 -7.48 0.81 -15.06
CA ASN A 606 -6.41 0.84 -16.07
C ASN A 606 -6.07 2.27 -16.50
N ILE A 607 -7.08 3.15 -16.65
CA ILE A 607 -6.86 4.57 -16.95
C ILE A 607 -6.21 5.27 -15.75
N PHE A 608 -6.75 5.07 -14.55
CA PHE A 608 -6.24 5.73 -13.33
C PHE A 608 -4.77 5.39 -13.05
N LEU A 609 -4.38 4.13 -13.27
CA LEU A 609 -3.01 3.64 -13.06
C LEU A 609 -2.08 3.83 -14.28
N GLY A 610 -2.61 4.35 -15.40
CA GLY A 610 -1.83 4.59 -16.62
C GLY A 610 -1.47 3.33 -17.42
N HIS A 611 -2.13 2.20 -17.15
CA HIS A 611 -1.99 0.97 -17.96
C HIS A 611 -2.58 1.12 -19.36
N PHE A 612 -3.59 1.98 -19.51
CA PHE A 612 -4.09 2.41 -20.81
C PHE A 612 -4.07 3.93 -20.87
N GLN A 613 -3.41 4.46 -21.91
CA GLN A 613 -3.37 5.89 -22.20
C GLN A 613 -4.05 6.09 -23.56
N PRO A 614 -5.17 6.81 -23.62
CA PRO A 614 -5.85 7.09 -24.89
C PRO A 614 -4.93 7.86 -25.83
N HIS A 615 -4.99 7.54 -27.12
CA HIS A 615 -4.24 8.25 -28.16
C HIS A 615 -5.09 8.34 -29.42
N GLN A 616 -4.95 9.43 -30.17
CA GLN A 616 -5.63 9.58 -31.45
C GLN A 616 -5.17 8.52 -32.45
N GLY A 617 -6.11 7.95 -33.20
CA GLY A 617 -5.83 6.94 -34.23
C GLY A 617 -5.55 5.53 -33.71
N LYS A 618 -5.55 5.31 -32.39
CA LYS A 618 -5.50 3.97 -31.78
C LYS A 618 -6.91 3.52 -31.37
N PRO A 619 -7.19 2.20 -31.36
CA PRO A 619 -8.49 1.69 -30.93
C PRO A 619 -8.82 2.15 -29.51
N ALA A 620 -10.09 2.49 -29.30
CA ALA A 620 -10.56 2.95 -28.01
C ALA A 620 -10.58 1.81 -26.99
N LEU A 621 -10.60 2.14 -25.70
CA LEU A 621 -10.48 1.13 -24.63
C LEU A 621 -11.64 0.11 -24.61
N TRP A 622 -12.80 0.49 -25.14
CA TRP A 622 -13.99 -0.37 -25.22
C TRP A 622 -14.07 -1.16 -26.53
N GLU A 623 -13.14 -0.95 -27.46
CA GLU A 623 -13.00 -1.71 -28.71
C GLU A 623 -11.96 -2.83 -28.58
N LEU A 624 -11.15 -2.77 -27.51
CA LEU A 624 -10.17 -3.81 -27.19
C LEU A 624 -10.85 -4.98 -26.47
N ASP A 625 -10.60 -6.19 -26.96
CA ASP A 625 -10.99 -7.42 -26.28
C ASP A 625 -10.21 -7.63 -24.97
N SER A 626 -10.78 -8.43 -24.08
CA SER A 626 -10.24 -8.81 -22.76
C SER A 626 -8.75 -9.17 -22.79
N ASP A 627 -8.32 -9.89 -23.82
CA ASP A 627 -6.97 -10.43 -23.98
C ASP A 627 -5.96 -9.41 -24.52
N GLN A 628 -6.42 -8.38 -25.23
CA GLN A 628 -5.56 -7.31 -25.75
C GLN A 628 -5.16 -6.30 -24.66
N HIS A 629 -5.88 -6.27 -23.54
CA HIS A 629 -5.56 -5.41 -22.39
C HIS A 629 -4.23 -5.76 -21.69
N LEU A 630 -3.71 -6.98 -21.87
CA LEU A 630 -2.41 -7.41 -21.30
C LEU A 630 -1.22 -6.97 -22.17
N THR A 631 -1.43 -6.80 -23.47
CA THR A 631 -0.37 -6.58 -24.47
C THR A 631 -0.04 -5.10 -24.68
N VAL A 632 -0.94 -4.17 -24.34
CA VAL A 632 -0.72 -2.72 -24.51
C VAL A 632 0.36 -2.17 -23.56
N GLY A 633 0.68 -2.86 -22.46
CA GLY A 633 1.81 -2.53 -21.59
C GLY A 633 3.20 -2.80 -22.19
N LYS A 634 3.29 -3.45 -23.37
CA LYS A 634 4.57 -3.81 -24.02
C LYS A 634 5.04 -2.81 -25.10
N ARG A 635 4.26 -1.79 -25.50
CA ARG A 635 4.65 -0.80 -26.54
C ARG A 635 4.67 0.65 -26.03
N GLY A 636 5.27 0.87 -24.87
CA GLY A 636 5.48 2.20 -24.28
C GLY A 636 6.94 2.49 -23.91
N ALA A 637 7.89 1.77 -24.51
CA ALA A 637 9.30 2.14 -24.54
C ALA A 637 9.67 2.45 -26.00
N PHE A 638 10.52 3.46 -26.22
CA PHE A 638 10.98 3.97 -27.51
C PHE A 638 11.57 2.86 -28.43
N PRO A 639 11.67 3.10 -29.76
CA PRO A 639 11.95 2.04 -30.73
C PRO A 639 13.45 1.71 -30.78
N GLU A 640 13.79 0.45 -30.61
CA GLU A 640 15.03 -0.12 -31.15
C GLU A 640 14.67 -1.38 -31.95
N ASP A 641 15.04 -1.29 -33.23
CA ASP A 641 15.21 -2.28 -34.27
C ASP A 641 14.15 -3.36 -34.56
N GLU A 642 13.63 -3.23 -35.78
CA GLU A 642 12.95 -4.26 -36.55
C GLU A 642 13.83 -5.51 -36.73
N ASN A 643 13.25 -6.68 -36.48
CA ASN A 643 13.21 -7.82 -37.42
C ASN A 643 12.83 -9.11 -36.69
N VAL A 644 11.54 -9.44 -36.60
CA VAL A 644 11.10 -10.84 -36.62
C VAL A 644 9.78 -10.95 -37.37
N ARG A 645 9.86 -11.64 -38.52
CA ARG A 645 8.78 -11.95 -39.44
C ARG A 645 7.61 -12.65 -38.74
N LEU A 646 6.41 -12.17 -39.05
CA LEU A 646 5.13 -12.87 -38.93
C LEU A 646 5.16 -14.16 -39.76
N ILE A 647 4.84 -15.30 -39.14
CA ILE A 647 4.29 -16.47 -39.84
C ILE A 647 3.03 -16.91 -39.09
N TYR A 648 1.89 -16.69 -39.73
CA TYR A 648 0.63 -17.35 -39.41
C TYR A 648 0.61 -18.75 -40.05
N GLY A 649 -0.01 -19.70 -39.36
CA GLY A 649 -0.68 -20.84 -39.98
C GLY A 649 0.05 -22.19 -39.84
N GLY A 650 -0.63 -23.14 -39.19
CA GLY A 650 -0.22 -24.54 -39.20
C GLY A 650 -0.98 -25.40 -38.19
N MET A 651 -2.17 -25.85 -38.56
CA MET A 651 -2.84 -27.01 -37.95
C MET A 651 -1.89 -28.20 -37.86
N VAL A 652 -1.77 -28.84 -36.70
CA VAL A 652 -1.43 -30.26 -36.60
C VAL A 652 -2.31 -30.91 -35.53
N LYS A 653 -3.03 -31.94 -35.97
CA LYS A 653 -3.86 -32.86 -35.20
C LYS A 653 -3.03 -33.81 -34.34
N ASP A 654 -3.62 -34.16 -33.20
CA ASP A 654 -3.59 -35.42 -32.45
C ASP A 654 -2.32 -36.29 -32.49
N GLN A 655 -1.79 -36.58 -31.28
CA GLN A 655 -1.54 -37.97 -30.90
C GLN A 655 -1.55 -38.14 -29.37
N TYR A 656 -2.52 -38.94 -28.92
CA TYR A 656 -2.57 -39.58 -27.61
C TYR A 656 -1.31 -40.43 -27.38
N CYS A 657 -0.73 -40.33 -26.19
CA CYS A 657 0.00 -41.43 -25.57
C CYS A 657 -0.31 -41.45 -24.08
N ASP A 658 -1.13 -42.44 -23.70
CA ASP A 658 -1.25 -42.96 -22.36
C ASP A 658 0.12 -43.43 -21.86
N THR A 659 0.45 -43.08 -20.61
CA THR A 659 1.16 -43.98 -19.69
C THR A 659 1.10 -43.38 -18.29
N ASP A 660 0.15 -43.89 -17.52
CA ASP A 660 0.15 -43.88 -16.07
C ASP A 660 1.41 -44.58 -15.56
N HIS A 661 2.19 -43.92 -14.69
CA HIS A 661 2.88 -44.56 -13.57
C HIS A 661 3.31 -43.48 -12.57
N ILE A 662 2.52 -43.34 -11.50
CA ILE A 662 2.83 -42.55 -10.32
C ILE A 662 3.72 -43.41 -9.42
N CYS A 663 5.01 -43.11 -9.34
CA CYS A 663 5.90 -43.66 -8.32
C CYS A 663 5.76 -42.82 -7.04
N TYR A 664 5.31 -43.46 -5.97
CA TYR A 664 5.45 -42.95 -4.61
C TYR A 664 6.91 -43.18 -4.19
N ASP A 665 7.64 -42.10 -3.96
CA ASP A 665 8.94 -42.16 -3.28
C ASP A 665 8.69 -41.81 -1.80
N GLU A 666 8.62 -42.86 -0.97
CA GLU A 666 8.76 -42.76 0.47
C GLU A 666 10.24 -42.51 0.80
N HIS A 667 10.50 -41.59 1.72
CA HIS A 667 11.81 -41.14 2.22
C HIS A 667 12.40 -39.89 1.54
N GLY A 668 11.78 -38.74 1.83
CA GLY A 668 12.42 -37.43 1.76
C GLY A 668 12.02 -36.57 2.96
N ASP A 669 13.00 -36.12 3.73
CA ASP A 669 12.91 -35.33 4.96
C ASP A 669 11.70 -34.35 5.06
N CYS A 670 10.71 -34.70 5.90
CA CYS A 670 9.43 -34.00 6.07
C CYS A 670 9.44 -32.87 7.14
N SER A 671 10.56 -32.18 7.35
CA SER A 671 10.65 -31.15 8.42
C SER A 671 10.01 -29.78 8.06
N ASN A 672 9.54 -29.59 6.82
CA ASN A 672 9.11 -28.27 6.31
C ASN A 672 7.61 -28.16 5.93
N PHE A 673 6.85 -29.25 6.01
CA PHE A 673 5.40 -29.26 5.79
C PHE A 673 4.73 -29.62 7.11
N VAL A 674 4.28 -28.61 7.85
CA VAL A 674 3.43 -28.86 9.02
C VAL A 674 2.00 -28.87 8.52
N ASP A 675 1.46 -30.06 8.30
CA ASP A 675 0.02 -30.24 8.21
C ASP A 675 -0.53 -30.14 9.63
N LEU A 676 -1.33 -29.10 9.91
CA LEU A 676 -1.84 -28.84 11.26
C LEU A 676 -2.74 -29.96 11.78
N ASP A 677 -3.24 -30.82 10.89
CA ASP A 677 -3.98 -32.02 11.28
C ASP A 677 -3.11 -32.94 12.18
N TRP A 678 -1.77 -32.95 12.02
CA TRP A 678 -0.84 -33.70 12.87
C TRP A 678 -0.65 -33.11 14.29
N LEU A 679 -0.74 -31.79 14.44
CA LEU A 679 -0.71 -31.13 15.76
C LEU A 679 -2.02 -31.31 16.54
N SER A 680 -3.09 -31.72 15.85
CA SER A 680 -4.38 -32.02 16.47
C SER A 680 -4.51 -33.47 16.94
N SER A 681 -3.66 -34.39 16.43
CA SER A 681 -3.69 -35.82 16.75
C SER A 681 -2.70 -36.25 17.83
N SER A 682 -1.74 -35.42 18.23
CA SER A 682 -0.72 -35.77 19.23
C SER A 682 -1.09 -35.38 20.68
N GLY A 683 -2.38 -35.22 20.98
CA GLY A 683 -2.88 -34.84 22.30
C GLY A 683 -4.15 -35.60 22.64
N ASN A 684 -4.06 -36.94 22.66
CA ASN A 684 -4.94 -37.85 23.39
C ASN A 684 -4.47 -39.30 23.11
N SER A 685 -3.39 -39.72 23.75
CA SER A 685 -3.18 -41.15 24.04
C SER A 685 -2.22 -41.27 25.22
N CYS A 686 -2.75 -41.06 26.42
CA CYS A 686 -2.27 -41.65 27.67
C CYS A 686 -3.27 -41.20 28.74
N GLU A 687 -3.81 -42.15 29.49
CA GLU A 687 -4.77 -42.00 30.59
C GLU A 687 -6.24 -41.80 30.19
N GLU A 688 -6.92 -42.92 29.88
CA GLU A 688 -8.24 -43.27 30.44
C GLU A 688 -8.68 -44.64 29.89
N GLU A 689 -8.05 -45.70 30.39
CA GLU A 689 -8.65 -47.04 30.39
C GLU A 689 -8.32 -47.66 31.75
N LEU A 690 -9.24 -47.53 32.70
CA LEU A 690 -9.46 -48.42 33.83
C LEU A 690 -10.58 -47.80 34.69
N LEU A 691 -11.80 -48.34 34.55
CA LEU A 691 -12.80 -48.62 35.61
C LEU A 691 -14.23 -48.62 35.05
N GLU A 692 -14.59 -49.74 34.43
CA GLU A 692 -15.92 -50.35 34.63
C GLU A 692 -15.71 -51.82 35.01
N ARG A 693 -15.44 -52.04 36.30
CA ARG A 693 -15.97 -53.13 37.12
C ARG A 693 -15.82 -52.77 38.59
#